data_AF-A0A7W6UNX7-F1
#
_entry.id   AF-A0A7W6UNX7-F1
#
_cell.length_a   1.000
_cell.length_b   1.000
_cell.length_c   1.000
_cell.angle_alpha   90.00
_cell.angle_beta   90.00
_cell.angle_gamma   90.00
#
_symmetry.space_group_name_H-M   'P 1'
#
loop_
_entity.id
_entity.type
_entity.pdbx_description
1 polymer ?
#
loop_
_entity_poly.entity_id
_entity_poly.type
_entity_poly.pdbx_seq_one_letter_code
_entity_poly.pdbx_strand_id
1 'polypeptide(L)'
;MPERHQIAFYGKGGIDKSTTKIVSGAEAVAMIRSGDTVAFSGFVGIGTPEAVICALEKRFLETGEPSNLTLFFAAAPGDGKDKGLNRLAHDGLVKRLIGGHFKLVPKLAELAVSGKCEAYNLPLGIISHLFREIAVGKPRLISKVGLRTFVDPRIDGGKLNSNTTEDLVELTAIDGEPGLLYKTFPIHVAILRGTTADPSGNVTMEKEALTLDNLTIATAAKNSGGIVIAQVERIGAAGSLNPRDVKIPGHLVDYVVVAEPEHHMQTYATQYNGAFSGELRTPPDRAASMELNERKIIVRRCALELRKGDVVNLGIGMPEGLAAVATEENIINQLTLTTESGTIGGTPQRGLDFGAAINPESIIDQNQMFDFIDGGGLDLACLGFAQVDAQANVNVSRFGDVLAGAGGFINISQNTRLLFFCGTFTKDLRTEIRDGKLVILQEGQAKFIEKVEQITFSGEYARETHQTVLIVTERCVFSLIPEGLELIEVAPGIDIERDILAHMEFRPIIRQPREMAAVIFADGPMNLDQLLLERLLSEGIDFDAERSTRPARYGLDAGNLVTPSFEEKPTMPTSQTPDIQTLTNQINEMLAKFNMPGADPAALVREQARNIEAFAQATQVANKGAYGVVEKQLELFRAASSQLLMMFEDAALAPKERGELAKQAYEVALIGSREITSMAVKASENAFAITRKRMTEIFEQFRKAATIGKDT
;
A
#
# COMPACT_ATOMS: atom_id res chain seq x y z
N MET A 1 -35.66 16.27 33.43
CA MET A 1 -35.48 16.30 31.97
C MET A 1 -34.79 17.60 31.63
N PRO A 2 -33.53 17.60 31.15
CA PRO A 2 -32.90 18.79 30.60
C PRO A 2 -33.34 18.99 29.14
N GLU A 3 -33.46 20.25 28.74
CA GLU A 3 -33.95 20.68 27.42
C GLU A 3 -33.08 20.16 26.26
N ARG A 4 -33.77 19.61 25.25
CA ARG A 4 -33.21 19.16 23.98
C ARG A 4 -32.52 20.34 23.27
N HIS A 5 -31.21 20.28 23.15
CA HIS A 5 -30.46 21.17 22.27
C HIS A 5 -30.87 20.90 20.81
N GLN A 6 -31.31 21.95 20.12
CA GLN A 6 -31.61 21.94 18.69
C GLN A 6 -30.31 21.79 17.89
N ILE A 7 -30.23 20.74 17.06
CA ILE A 7 -29.15 20.54 16.09
C ILE A 7 -29.61 21.08 14.74
N ALA A 8 -28.69 21.76 14.05
CA ALA A 8 -28.87 22.48 12.80
C ALA A 8 -29.41 21.61 11.64
N PHE A 9 -30.16 22.29 10.78
CA PHE A 9 -30.92 21.78 9.64
C PHE A 9 -30.06 21.16 8.53
N TYR A 10 -30.51 20.03 7.99
CA TYR A 10 -30.21 19.58 6.62
C TYR A 10 -31.51 19.21 5.90
N GLY A 11 -31.86 19.99 4.86
CA GLY A 11 -32.93 19.70 3.90
C GLY A 11 -34.37 19.96 4.38
N LYS A 12 -35.20 20.60 3.54
CA LYS A 12 -36.65 20.77 3.74
C LYS A 12 -37.44 19.45 3.56
N GLY A 13 -37.03 18.40 4.25
CA GLY A 13 -37.74 17.14 4.36
C GLY A 13 -37.44 16.57 5.73
N GLY A 14 -38.34 16.78 6.69
CA GLY A 14 -38.16 16.27 8.05
C GLY A 14 -38.00 14.76 8.04
N ILE A 15 -36.82 14.28 8.46
CA ILE A 15 -36.62 12.86 8.73
C ILE A 15 -37.39 12.55 10.01
N ASP A 16 -38.33 11.61 9.95
CA ASP A 16 -39.03 11.11 11.12
C ASP A 16 -38.04 10.36 12.02
N LYS A 17 -37.79 10.93 13.21
CA LYS A 17 -36.86 10.36 14.19
C LYS A 17 -37.33 9.03 14.78
N SER A 18 -38.60 8.65 14.62
CA SER A 18 -39.12 7.38 15.15
C SER A 18 -38.80 6.17 14.27
N THR A 19 -38.33 6.40 13.04
CA THR A 19 -38.08 5.35 12.02
C THR A 19 -36.66 5.37 11.45
N THR A 20 -35.79 6.26 11.94
CA THR A 20 -34.41 6.39 11.47
C THR A 20 -33.39 5.86 12.48
N LYS A 21 -32.26 5.36 11.96
CA LYS A 21 -31.09 4.96 12.76
C LYS A 21 -30.12 6.11 13.04
N ILE A 22 -30.39 7.29 12.47
CA ILE A 22 -29.50 8.45 12.55
C ILE A 22 -29.68 9.13 13.90
N VAL A 23 -28.59 9.21 14.67
CA VAL A 23 -28.57 9.77 16.02
C VAL A 23 -27.34 10.67 16.22
N SER A 24 -27.35 11.48 17.28
CA SER A 24 -26.15 12.20 17.69
C SER A 24 -25.09 11.25 18.27
N GLY A 25 -23.83 11.67 18.27
CA GLY A 25 -22.75 10.90 18.91
C GLY A 25 -23.03 10.62 20.39
N ALA A 26 -23.60 11.59 21.12
CA ALA A 26 -23.97 11.44 22.53
C ALA A 26 -25.05 10.37 22.75
N GLU A 27 -26.09 10.34 21.90
CA GLU A 27 -27.15 9.31 21.94
C GLU A 27 -26.58 7.92 21.62
N ALA A 28 -25.69 7.81 20.62
CA ALA A 28 -25.06 6.54 20.25
C ALA A 28 -24.20 5.97 21.39
N VAL A 29 -23.28 6.79 21.95
CA VAL A 29 -22.38 6.31 23.01
C VAL A 29 -23.08 6.09 24.33
N ALA A 30 -24.27 6.68 24.57
CA ALA A 30 -25.08 6.42 25.76
C ALA A 30 -25.49 4.94 25.91
N MET A 31 -25.50 4.20 24.80
CA MET A 31 -25.86 2.78 24.78
C MET A 31 -24.72 1.86 25.26
N ILE A 32 -23.49 2.37 25.32
CA ILE A 32 -22.32 1.64 25.82
C ILE A 32 -22.40 1.55 27.34
N ARG A 33 -22.28 0.34 27.87
CA ARG A 33 -22.39 0.02 29.29
C ARG A 33 -21.02 -0.28 29.89
N SER A 34 -20.92 -0.12 31.19
CA SER A 34 -19.72 -0.47 31.94
C SER A 34 -19.45 -1.98 31.83
N GLY A 35 -18.20 -2.35 31.61
CA GLY A 35 -17.82 -3.75 31.38
C GLY A 35 -17.99 -4.26 29.95
N ASP A 36 -18.50 -3.45 29.01
CA ASP A 36 -18.66 -3.87 27.62
C ASP A 36 -17.31 -4.15 26.93
N THR A 37 -17.36 -5.06 25.95
CA THR A 37 -16.28 -5.31 24.99
C THR A 37 -16.57 -4.47 23.77
N VAL A 38 -15.72 -3.48 23.50
CA VAL A 38 -15.89 -2.52 22.42
C VAL A 38 -14.83 -2.79 21.36
N ALA A 39 -15.29 -3.24 20.18
CA ALA A 39 -14.46 -3.44 19.02
C ALA A 39 -14.43 -2.17 18.15
N PHE A 40 -13.24 -1.79 17.68
CA PHE A 40 -13.07 -0.58 16.86
C PHE A 40 -12.54 -0.94 15.47
N SER A 41 -13.11 -0.30 14.44
CA SER A 41 -12.44 -0.21 13.15
C SER A 41 -11.28 0.77 13.23
N GLY A 42 -10.25 0.56 12.40
CA GLY A 42 -9.20 1.53 12.18
C GLY A 42 -7.85 0.88 11.90
N PHE A 43 -7.04 1.59 11.11
CA PHE A 43 -5.66 1.26 10.85
C PHE A 43 -4.86 2.56 10.76
N VAL A 44 -4.03 2.86 11.76
CA VAL A 44 -3.41 4.19 11.92
C VAL A 44 -4.48 5.29 12.00
N GLY A 45 -4.62 6.11 10.96
CA GLY A 45 -5.68 7.12 10.85
C GLY A 45 -6.83 6.72 9.92
N ILE A 46 -6.69 5.62 9.18
CA ILE A 46 -7.64 5.19 8.16
C ILE A 46 -8.79 4.45 8.82
N GLY A 47 -10.04 4.75 8.43
CA GLY A 47 -11.22 4.07 8.97
C GLY A 47 -11.47 4.32 10.46
N THR A 48 -10.85 5.36 11.04
CA THR A 48 -11.04 5.72 12.45
C THR A 48 -12.36 6.46 12.68
N PRO A 49 -13.25 5.98 13.57
CA PRO A 49 -14.51 6.65 13.92
C PRO A 49 -14.29 7.74 15.00
N GLU A 50 -13.50 8.77 14.66
CA GLU A 50 -13.02 9.80 15.61
C GLU A 50 -14.16 10.54 16.34
N ALA A 51 -15.26 10.89 15.67
CA ALA A 51 -16.35 11.64 16.29
C ALA A 51 -17.06 10.82 17.38
N VAL A 52 -17.22 9.51 17.16
CA VAL A 52 -17.82 8.61 18.16
C VAL A 52 -16.85 8.39 19.33
N ILE A 53 -15.55 8.26 19.06
CA ILE A 53 -14.52 8.16 20.10
C ILE A 53 -14.50 9.44 20.96
N CYS A 54 -14.52 10.63 20.34
CA CYS A 54 -14.62 11.91 21.04
C CYS A 54 -15.88 11.99 21.91
N ALA A 55 -17.02 11.51 21.42
CA ALA A 55 -18.25 11.48 22.20
C ALA A 55 -18.16 10.54 23.42
N LEU A 56 -17.51 9.39 23.27
CA LEU A 56 -17.30 8.42 24.36
C LEU A 56 -16.37 8.98 25.43
N GLU A 57 -15.23 9.56 25.02
CA GLU A 57 -14.31 10.26 25.94
C GLU A 57 -15.04 11.35 26.71
N LYS A 58 -15.77 12.23 26.01
CA LYS A 58 -16.53 13.30 26.62
C LYS A 58 -17.53 12.79 27.65
N ARG A 59 -18.31 11.75 27.30
CA ARG A 59 -19.29 11.14 28.22
C ARG A 59 -18.60 10.63 29.49
N PHE A 60 -17.49 9.94 29.36
CA PHE A 60 -16.74 9.43 30.51
C PHE A 60 -16.23 10.58 31.40
N LEU A 61 -15.63 11.61 30.80
CA LEU A 61 -15.12 12.76 31.56
C LEU A 61 -16.22 13.54 32.30
N GLU A 62 -17.43 13.62 31.73
CA GLU A 62 -18.57 14.32 32.34
C GLU A 62 -19.28 13.49 33.42
N THR A 63 -19.27 12.16 33.31
CA THR A 63 -20.16 11.29 34.12
C THR A 63 -19.46 10.21 34.92
N GLY A 64 -18.20 9.90 34.62
CA GLY A 64 -17.48 8.73 35.12
C GLY A 64 -17.91 7.40 34.49
N GLU A 65 -18.83 7.42 33.50
CA GLU A 65 -19.37 6.22 32.86
C GLU A 65 -19.34 6.33 31.32
N PRO A 66 -19.20 5.21 30.60
CA PRO A 66 -19.05 3.84 31.11
C PRO A 66 -17.66 3.60 31.69
N SER A 67 -17.54 2.67 32.63
CA SER A 67 -16.28 2.25 33.24
C SER A 67 -15.91 0.81 32.88
N ASN A 68 -14.64 0.44 33.09
CA ASN A 68 -14.14 -0.93 32.98
C ASN A 68 -14.35 -1.62 31.61
N LEU A 69 -14.20 -0.89 30.51
CA LEU A 69 -14.33 -1.42 29.16
C LEU A 69 -13.18 -2.37 28.80
N THR A 70 -13.48 -3.35 27.94
CA THR A 70 -12.47 -4.07 27.17
C THR A 70 -12.39 -3.44 25.78
N LEU A 71 -11.23 -2.88 25.41
CA LEU A 71 -11.02 -2.37 24.04
C LEU A 71 -10.38 -3.47 23.19
N PHE A 72 -10.97 -3.74 22.03
CA PHE A 72 -10.52 -4.77 21.10
C PHE A 72 -10.29 -4.19 19.69
N PHE A 73 -9.07 -4.33 19.17
CA PHE A 73 -8.70 -3.72 17.88
C PHE A 73 -7.57 -4.50 17.20
N ALA A 74 -7.64 -4.64 15.87
CA ALA A 74 -6.57 -5.26 15.10
C ALA A 74 -5.34 -4.34 15.05
N ALA A 75 -5.43 -3.20 14.37
CA ALA A 75 -4.51 -2.09 14.51
C ALA A 75 -5.17 -1.03 15.40
N ALA A 76 -4.45 -0.46 16.37
CA ALA A 76 -5.02 0.64 17.14
C ALA A 76 -5.15 1.89 16.25
N PRO A 77 -6.33 2.49 16.13
CA PRO A 77 -6.44 3.80 15.51
C PRO A 77 -5.81 4.87 16.42
N GLY A 78 -4.83 5.60 15.91
CA GLY A 78 -4.08 6.60 16.66
C GLY A 78 -3.09 7.39 15.81
N ASP A 79 -2.74 8.58 16.27
CA ASP A 79 -1.83 9.52 15.60
C ASP A 79 -0.43 9.57 16.24
N GLY A 80 -0.18 8.71 17.23
CA GLY A 80 1.02 8.76 18.07
C GLY A 80 1.01 9.85 19.13
N LYS A 81 -0.14 10.50 19.39
CA LYS A 81 -0.28 11.57 20.38
C LYS A 81 -1.60 11.46 21.15
N ASP A 82 -2.65 12.12 20.66
CA ASP A 82 -3.87 12.43 21.41
C ASP A 82 -5.16 11.98 20.69
N LYS A 83 -5.09 11.59 19.41
CA LYS A 83 -6.26 11.20 18.62
C LYS A 83 -6.50 9.69 18.64
N GLY A 84 -7.65 9.27 18.12
CA GLY A 84 -8.06 7.87 18.10
C GLY A 84 -8.19 7.31 19.50
N LEU A 85 -7.78 6.06 19.72
CA LEU A 85 -7.98 5.40 21.02
C LEU A 85 -7.11 5.98 22.14
N ASN A 86 -6.14 6.86 21.86
CA ASN A 86 -5.44 7.61 22.91
C ASN A 86 -6.40 8.41 23.80
N ARG A 87 -7.54 8.82 23.24
CA ARG A 87 -8.64 9.51 23.96
C ARG A 87 -9.30 8.67 25.04
N LEU A 88 -9.17 7.36 24.96
CA LEU A 88 -9.82 6.44 25.90
C LEU A 88 -8.86 5.97 26.99
N ALA A 89 -7.62 6.48 27.02
CA ALA A 89 -6.60 6.12 28.00
C ALA A 89 -6.79 6.82 29.35
N HIS A 90 -7.96 6.62 29.98
CA HIS A 90 -8.31 7.20 31.27
C HIS A 90 -8.40 6.12 32.36
N ASP A 91 -7.91 6.43 33.56
CA ASP A 91 -8.03 5.56 34.73
C ASP A 91 -9.51 5.27 35.02
N GLY A 92 -9.87 3.99 35.16
CA GLY A 92 -11.25 3.55 35.41
C GLY A 92 -12.12 3.36 34.15
N LEU A 93 -11.77 3.97 33.01
CA LEU A 93 -12.48 3.74 31.74
C LEU A 93 -12.12 2.37 31.14
N VAL A 94 -10.83 2.03 31.14
CA VAL A 94 -10.33 0.80 30.50
C VAL A 94 -9.91 -0.22 31.55
N LYS A 95 -10.54 -1.40 31.52
CA LYS A 95 -10.15 -2.57 32.30
C LYS A 95 -9.16 -3.46 31.55
N ARG A 96 -9.37 -3.63 30.24
CA ARG A 96 -8.63 -4.60 29.43
C ARG A 96 -8.35 -4.07 28.02
N LEU A 97 -7.14 -4.34 27.52
CA LEU A 97 -6.73 -4.08 26.15
C LEU A 97 -6.40 -5.40 25.45
N ILE A 98 -6.98 -5.62 24.27
CA ILE A 98 -6.60 -6.72 23.38
C ILE A 98 -6.30 -6.08 22.02
N GLY A 99 -5.02 -5.97 21.67
CA GLY A 99 -4.58 -5.15 20.55
C GLY A 99 -3.50 -5.79 19.71
N GLY A 100 -3.44 -5.47 18.41
CA GLY A 100 -2.40 -5.98 17.53
C GLY A 100 -1.18 -5.08 17.45
N HIS A 101 -1.36 -3.76 17.54
CA HIS A 101 -0.29 -2.79 17.44
C HIS A 101 -0.57 -1.57 18.33
N PHE A 102 0.43 -1.09 19.04
CA PHE A 102 0.31 -0.07 20.10
C PHE A 102 1.13 1.21 19.82
N LYS A 103 2.05 1.20 18.85
CA LYS A 103 3.01 2.31 18.63
C LYS A 103 2.36 3.69 18.43
N LEU A 104 1.19 3.75 17.79
CA LEU A 104 0.47 5.01 17.54
C LEU A 104 -0.59 5.34 18.62
N VAL A 105 -0.67 4.53 19.66
CA VAL A 105 -1.50 4.77 20.84
C VAL A 105 -0.67 4.80 22.12
N PRO A 106 0.33 5.68 22.24
CA PRO A 106 1.28 5.67 23.35
C PRO A 106 0.61 5.78 24.73
N LYS A 107 -0.54 6.46 24.86
CA LYS A 107 -1.24 6.54 26.15
C LYS A 107 -1.85 5.20 26.56
N LEU A 108 -2.39 4.44 25.61
CA LEU A 108 -2.86 3.08 25.87
C LEU A 108 -1.69 2.11 26.10
N ALA A 109 -0.59 2.31 25.36
CA ALA A 109 0.64 1.53 25.55
C ALA A 109 1.18 1.72 26.98
N GLU A 110 1.18 2.95 27.49
CA GLU A 110 1.56 3.27 28.87
C GLU A 110 0.67 2.54 29.89
N LEU A 111 -0.66 2.60 29.74
CA LEU A 111 -1.59 1.86 30.60
C LEU A 111 -1.33 0.34 30.59
N ALA A 112 -1.01 -0.21 29.41
CA ALA A 112 -0.69 -1.62 29.24
C ALA A 112 0.61 -2.00 29.95
N VAL A 113 1.71 -1.28 29.74
CA VAL A 113 3.00 -1.64 30.36
C VAL A 113 3.04 -1.35 31.86
N SER A 114 2.33 -0.33 32.33
CA SER A 114 2.29 0.03 33.75
C SER A 114 1.47 -0.93 34.62
N GLY A 115 0.76 -1.89 34.00
CA GLY A 115 -0.14 -2.80 34.70
C GLY A 115 -1.42 -2.15 35.22
N LYS A 116 -1.76 -0.93 34.79
CA LYS A 116 -3.00 -0.26 35.22
C LYS A 116 -4.25 -0.94 34.66
N CYS A 117 -4.10 -1.68 33.56
CA CYS A 117 -5.14 -2.52 32.98
C CYS A 117 -4.56 -3.89 32.60
N GLU A 118 -5.44 -4.88 32.40
CA GLU A 118 -5.06 -6.12 31.73
C GLU A 118 -4.74 -5.81 30.26
N ALA A 119 -3.71 -6.43 29.69
CA ALA A 119 -3.29 -6.10 28.34
C ALA A 119 -2.66 -7.30 27.61
N TYR A 120 -3.17 -7.53 26.40
CA TYR A 120 -2.68 -8.55 25.47
C TYR A 120 -2.22 -7.90 24.18
N ASN A 121 -1.08 -8.35 23.68
CA ASN A 121 -0.69 -8.13 22.29
C ASN A 121 -0.71 -9.45 21.52
N LEU A 122 -1.67 -9.57 20.61
CA LEU A 122 -1.79 -10.70 19.69
C LEU A 122 -1.37 -10.25 18.28
N PRO A 123 -0.97 -11.15 17.37
CA PRO A 123 -0.68 -10.77 15.99
C PRO A 123 -1.91 -10.11 15.36
N LEU A 124 -1.70 -9.05 14.59
CA LEU A 124 -2.79 -8.25 14.03
C LEU A 124 -3.71 -9.12 13.15
N GLY A 125 -3.16 -10.02 12.33
CA GLY A 125 -3.97 -10.92 11.50
C GLY A 125 -4.78 -11.93 12.32
N ILE A 126 -4.24 -12.38 13.45
CA ILE A 126 -4.98 -13.22 14.40
C ILE A 126 -6.18 -12.48 14.97
N ILE A 127 -6.06 -11.18 15.26
CA ILE A 127 -7.21 -10.37 15.70
C ILE A 127 -8.25 -10.23 14.58
N SER A 128 -7.82 -9.94 13.34
CA SER A 128 -8.72 -9.87 12.19
C SER A 128 -9.46 -11.20 11.95
N HIS A 129 -8.79 -12.34 12.12
CA HIS A 129 -9.42 -13.66 12.07
C HIS A 129 -10.29 -13.96 13.30
N LEU A 130 -9.95 -13.48 14.50
CA LEU A 130 -10.80 -13.61 15.68
C LEU A 130 -12.14 -12.88 15.48
N PHE A 131 -12.16 -11.69 14.84
CA PHE A 131 -13.42 -11.06 14.45
C PHE A 131 -14.26 -12.02 13.59
N ARG A 132 -13.64 -12.71 12.63
CA ARG A 132 -14.32 -13.69 11.77
C ARG A 132 -14.84 -14.89 12.55
N GLU A 133 -14.03 -15.45 13.45
CA GLU A 133 -14.46 -16.60 14.27
C GLU A 133 -15.59 -16.23 15.24
N ILE A 134 -15.55 -15.03 15.83
CA ILE A 134 -16.65 -14.50 16.65
C ILE A 134 -17.91 -14.28 15.80
N ALA A 135 -17.78 -13.71 14.60
CA ALA A 135 -18.89 -13.54 13.65
C ALA A 135 -19.56 -14.87 13.29
N VAL A 136 -18.78 -15.95 13.17
CA VAL A 136 -19.31 -17.29 12.85
C VAL A 136 -19.80 -18.04 14.10
N GLY A 137 -19.45 -17.57 15.31
CA GLY A 137 -19.79 -18.24 16.57
C GLY A 137 -18.90 -19.45 16.87
N LYS A 138 -17.68 -19.49 16.33
CA LYS A 138 -16.72 -20.56 16.65
C LYS A 138 -16.10 -20.32 18.03
N PRO A 139 -15.81 -21.39 18.79
CA PRO A 139 -15.31 -21.26 20.16
C PRO A 139 -13.83 -20.88 20.24
N ARG A 140 -13.05 -21.14 19.18
CA ARG A 140 -11.60 -20.91 19.09
C ARG A 140 -11.21 -20.64 17.64
N LEU A 141 -10.18 -19.81 17.45
CA LEU A 141 -9.41 -19.74 16.22
C LEU A 141 -8.21 -20.69 16.35
N ILE A 142 -7.94 -21.47 15.30
CA ILE A 142 -6.79 -22.36 15.21
C ILE A 142 -5.76 -21.72 14.29
N SER A 143 -4.51 -21.58 14.72
CA SER A 143 -3.42 -21.08 13.86
C SER A 143 -2.04 -21.54 14.34
N LYS A 144 -1.06 -21.53 13.43
CA LYS A 144 0.37 -21.70 13.77
C LYS A 144 1.06 -20.35 14.02
N VAL A 145 0.48 -19.25 13.56
CA VAL A 145 1.02 -17.89 13.73
C VAL A 145 1.14 -17.62 15.22
N GLY A 146 2.32 -17.19 15.67
CA GLY A 146 2.66 -16.93 17.07
C GLY A 146 3.50 -18.02 17.75
N LEU A 147 3.62 -19.23 17.17
CA LEU A 147 4.48 -20.28 17.72
C LEU A 147 5.92 -19.79 17.87
N ARG A 148 6.56 -20.14 18.99
CA ARG A 148 7.94 -19.76 19.34
C ARG A 148 8.19 -18.25 19.50
N THR A 149 7.15 -17.43 19.48
CA THR A 149 7.23 -15.99 19.78
C THR A 149 6.71 -15.71 21.19
N PHE A 150 6.75 -14.47 21.64
CA PHE A 150 6.14 -14.08 22.91
C PHE A 150 4.62 -14.40 22.99
N VAL A 151 3.95 -14.58 21.85
CA VAL A 151 2.54 -14.98 21.78
C VAL A 151 2.33 -16.45 22.19
N ASP A 152 3.36 -17.29 22.06
CA ASP A 152 3.33 -18.68 22.48
C ASP A 152 3.11 -18.76 24.01
N PRO A 153 2.13 -19.53 24.51
CA PRO A 153 1.83 -19.62 25.95
C PRO A 153 2.95 -20.27 26.76
N ARG A 154 3.95 -20.90 26.12
CA ARG A 154 5.18 -21.37 26.78
C ARG A 154 6.16 -20.22 27.09
N ILE A 155 5.96 -19.04 26.52
CA ILE A 155 6.78 -17.84 26.72
C ILE A 155 5.96 -16.81 27.51
N ASP A 156 5.19 -15.95 26.84
CA ASP A 156 4.36 -14.93 27.51
C ASP A 156 2.85 -15.10 27.25
N GLY A 157 2.44 -15.91 26.26
CA GLY A 157 1.02 -16.06 25.88
C GLY A 157 0.40 -14.77 25.35
N GLY A 158 1.21 -13.84 24.85
CA GLY A 158 0.79 -12.51 24.39
C GLY A 158 0.45 -11.53 25.52
N LYS A 159 0.68 -11.89 26.79
CA LYS A 159 0.41 -11.03 27.96
C LYS A 159 1.49 -9.95 28.08
N LEU A 160 1.08 -8.71 28.38
CA LEU A 160 2.00 -7.57 28.39
C LEU A 160 2.49 -7.17 29.80
N ASN A 161 1.81 -7.63 30.85
CA ASN A 161 2.12 -7.29 32.23
C ASN A 161 1.69 -8.41 33.19
N SER A 162 2.15 -8.34 34.44
CA SER A 162 1.85 -9.33 35.48
C SER A 162 0.41 -9.33 35.98
N ASN A 163 -0.34 -8.24 35.76
CA ASN A 163 -1.75 -8.16 36.14
C ASN A 163 -2.66 -8.90 35.14
N THR A 164 -2.12 -9.25 33.98
CA THR A 164 -2.82 -10.01 32.94
C THR A 164 -2.64 -11.50 33.20
N THR A 165 -3.65 -12.16 33.73
CA THR A 165 -3.54 -13.55 34.20
C THR A 165 -4.30 -14.57 33.36
N GLU A 166 -5.45 -14.19 32.79
CA GLU A 166 -6.27 -15.08 31.96
C GLU A 166 -5.50 -15.53 30.69
N ASP A 167 -5.58 -16.82 30.36
CA ASP A 167 -5.01 -17.37 29.13
C ASP A 167 -5.98 -17.18 27.97
N LEU A 168 -5.55 -16.43 26.95
CA LEU A 168 -6.26 -16.28 25.68
C LEU A 168 -5.66 -17.11 24.55
N VAL A 169 -4.48 -17.67 24.77
CA VAL A 169 -3.75 -18.51 23.82
C VAL A 169 -3.43 -19.82 24.51
N GLU A 170 -3.84 -20.94 23.91
CA GLU A 170 -3.58 -22.29 24.41
C GLU A 170 -2.75 -23.05 23.36
N LEU A 171 -1.79 -23.87 23.80
CA LEU A 171 -1.05 -24.77 22.91
C LEU A 171 -1.82 -26.08 22.75
N THR A 172 -1.94 -26.57 21.53
CA THR A 172 -2.56 -27.86 21.21
C THR A 172 -1.80 -28.60 20.12
N ALA A 173 -2.13 -29.88 19.92
CA ALA A 173 -1.68 -30.65 18.77
C ALA A 173 -2.76 -30.60 17.67
N ILE A 174 -2.38 -30.18 16.47
CA ILE A 174 -3.20 -30.18 15.26
C ILE A 174 -2.57 -31.20 14.32
N ASP A 175 -3.26 -32.32 14.08
CA ASP A 175 -2.75 -33.40 13.23
C ASP A 175 -1.35 -33.91 13.61
N GLY A 176 -1.03 -33.87 14.91
CA GLY A 176 0.27 -34.28 15.45
C GLY A 176 1.32 -33.17 15.53
N GLU A 177 1.08 -32.01 14.92
CA GLU A 177 1.97 -30.85 14.93
C GLU A 177 1.53 -29.81 15.98
N PRO A 178 2.46 -29.02 16.56
CA PRO A 178 2.09 -27.96 17.48
C PRO A 178 1.28 -26.87 16.77
N GLY A 179 0.27 -26.36 17.47
CA GLY A 179 -0.56 -25.24 17.03
C GLY A 179 -1.15 -24.48 18.20
N LEU A 180 -1.67 -23.29 17.92
CA LEU A 180 -2.24 -22.38 18.90
C LEU A 180 -3.75 -22.27 18.73
N LEU A 181 -4.45 -22.31 19.86
CA LEU A 181 -5.87 -22.01 19.96
C LEU A 181 -6.03 -20.63 20.59
N TYR A 182 -6.61 -19.71 19.83
CA TYR A 182 -6.95 -18.36 20.31
C TYR A 182 -8.41 -18.32 20.74
N LYS A 183 -8.66 -17.87 21.98
CA LYS A 183 -9.98 -17.83 22.60
C LYS A 183 -10.86 -16.74 22.01
N THR A 184 -12.08 -17.10 21.58
CA THR A 184 -13.11 -16.14 21.19
C THR A 184 -13.90 -15.65 22.41
N PHE A 185 -14.51 -14.46 22.29
CA PHE A 185 -15.31 -13.81 23.32
C PHE A 185 -16.35 -12.88 22.66
N PRO A 186 -17.48 -12.58 23.32
CA PRO A 186 -18.51 -11.73 22.74
C PRO A 186 -18.05 -10.28 22.55
N ILE A 187 -18.48 -9.67 21.44
CA ILE A 187 -18.33 -8.24 21.17
C ILE A 187 -19.67 -7.57 21.47
N HIS A 188 -19.69 -6.70 22.47
CA HIS A 188 -20.91 -6.04 22.94
C HIS A 188 -21.24 -4.79 22.12
N VAL A 189 -20.20 -4.08 21.65
CA VAL A 189 -20.33 -2.86 20.85
C VAL A 189 -19.30 -2.90 19.72
N ALA A 190 -19.72 -2.63 18.49
CA ALA A 190 -18.83 -2.31 17.38
C ALA A 190 -18.93 -0.82 17.05
N ILE A 191 -17.78 -0.14 16.96
CA ILE A 191 -17.69 1.25 16.52
C ILE A 191 -16.92 1.28 15.20
N LEU A 192 -17.64 1.60 14.13
CA LEU A 192 -17.22 1.43 12.74
C LEU A 192 -17.28 2.74 11.96
N ARG A 193 -16.71 2.74 10.76
CA ARG A 193 -16.73 3.90 9.86
C ARG A 193 -17.00 3.50 8.41
N GLY A 194 -17.75 4.32 7.70
CA GLY A 194 -17.78 4.36 6.23
C GLY A 194 -18.02 5.77 5.70
N THR A 195 -18.24 5.90 4.40
CA THR A 195 -18.37 7.21 3.74
C THR A 195 -19.82 7.69 3.74
N THR A 196 -20.76 6.90 3.23
CA THR A 196 -22.18 7.29 3.10
C THR A 196 -23.08 6.23 3.73
N ALA A 197 -24.07 6.65 4.51
CA ALA A 197 -25.16 5.78 4.96
C ALA A 197 -26.50 6.17 4.32
N ASP A 198 -27.43 5.23 4.16
CA ASP A 198 -28.84 5.55 3.92
C ASP A 198 -29.66 5.54 5.24
N PRO A 199 -30.94 5.98 5.25
CA PRO A 199 -31.75 5.99 6.46
C PRO A 199 -32.01 4.60 7.09
N SER A 200 -31.85 3.52 6.31
CA SER A 200 -31.95 2.12 6.76
C SER A 200 -30.66 1.60 7.41
N GLY A 201 -29.58 2.38 7.31
CA GLY A 201 -28.25 2.08 7.86
C GLY A 201 -27.32 1.34 6.91
N ASN A 202 -27.65 1.18 5.62
CA ASN A 202 -26.70 0.61 4.66
C ASN A 202 -25.53 1.57 4.49
N VAL A 203 -24.29 1.08 4.57
CA VAL A 203 -23.07 1.92 4.49
C VAL A 203 -22.20 1.53 3.30
N THR A 204 -21.79 2.54 2.52
CA THR A 204 -20.77 2.45 1.45
C THR A 204 -19.46 3.10 1.91
N MET A 205 -18.34 2.79 1.24
CA MET A 205 -16.98 3.22 1.63
C MET A 205 -16.21 3.83 0.45
N GLU A 206 -16.90 4.52 -0.45
CA GLU A 206 -16.38 5.01 -1.72
C GLU A 206 -15.26 6.06 -1.61
N LYS A 207 -15.11 6.72 -0.46
CA LYS A 207 -14.00 7.65 -0.19
C LYS A 207 -12.99 7.10 0.83
N GLU A 208 -13.26 5.95 1.45
CA GLU A 208 -12.29 5.38 2.39
C GLU A 208 -11.07 4.86 1.61
N ALA A 209 -9.88 5.01 2.19
CA ALA A 209 -8.66 4.44 1.60
C ALA A 209 -8.61 2.91 1.74
N LEU A 210 -9.38 2.35 2.70
CA LEU A 210 -9.42 0.94 3.04
C LEU A 210 -10.82 0.55 3.53
N THR A 211 -11.22 -0.70 3.30
CA THR A 211 -12.48 -1.26 3.82
C THR A 211 -12.32 -1.94 5.19
N LEU A 212 -11.11 -2.41 5.51
CA LEU A 212 -10.72 -3.01 6.80
C LEU A 212 -11.63 -4.20 7.19
N ASP A 213 -11.74 -4.47 8.50
CA ASP A 213 -12.55 -5.57 9.06
C ASP A 213 -14.03 -5.19 9.31
N ASN A 214 -14.49 -4.03 8.81
CA ASN A 214 -15.76 -3.41 9.20
C ASN A 214 -16.98 -4.35 9.14
N LEU A 215 -17.19 -5.03 8.01
CA LEU A 215 -18.31 -5.97 7.84
C LEU A 215 -18.26 -7.11 8.86
N THR A 216 -17.05 -7.61 9.11
CA THR A 216 -16.83 -8.76 9.98
C THR A 216 -17.03 -8.37 11.45
N ILE A 217 -16.55 -7.20 11.86
CA ILE A 217 -16.77 -6.65 13.21
C ILE A 217 -18.27 -6.39 13.44
N ALA A 218 -18.98 -5.82 12.46
CA ALA A 218 -20.44 -5.60 12.55
C ALA A 218 -21.18 -6.92 12.78
N THR A 219 -20.85 -7.94 11.98
CA THR A 219 -21.45 -9.28 12.10
C THR A 219 -21.12 -9.93 13.44
N ALA A 220 -19.88 -9.82 13.91
CA ALA A 220 -19.42 -10.32 15.21
C ALA A 220 -20.18 -9.71 16.38
N ALA A 221 -20.39 -8.38 16.37
CA ALA A 221 -21.18 -7.72 17.39
C ALA A 221 -22.64 -8.18 17.37
N LYS A 222 -23.29 -8.20 16.20
CA LYS A 222 -24.71 -8.63 16.10
C LYS A 222 -24.91 -10.08 16.51
N ASN A 223 -24.04 -10.98 16.10
CA ASN A 223 -24.13 -12.39 16.48
C ASN A 223 -23.74 -12.65 17.95
N SER A 224 -23.06 -11.70 18.59
CA SER A 224 -22.86 -11.68 20.04
C SER A 224 -24.04 -11.07 20.81
N GLY A 225 -25.11 -10.63 20.12
CA GLY A 225 -26.23 -9.91 20.71
C GLY A 225 -25.95 -8.43 21.03
N GLY A 226 -24.84 -7.90 20.52
CA GLY A 226 -24.41 -6.53 20.70
C GLY A 226 -25.02 -5.52 19.72
N ILE A 227 -24.48 -4.30 19.77
CA ILE A 227 -24.90 -3.18 18.92
C ILE A 227 -23.78 -2.70 17.99
N VAL A 228 -24.15 -2.08 16.88
CA VAL A 228 -23.23 -1.48 15.91
C VAL A 228 -23.51 0.01 15.74
N ILE A 229 -22.47 0.82 15.96
CA ILE A 229 -22.46 2.27 15.74
C ILE A 229 -21.58 2.54 14.52
N ALA A 230 -22.16 3.10 13.46
CA ALA A 230 -21.45 3.44 12.23
C ALA A 230 -21.32 4.97 12.09
N GLN A 231 -20.08 5.46 12.08
CA GLN A 231 -19.77 6.84 11.72
C GLN A 231 -19.73 6.99 10.19
N VAL A 232 -20.35 8.06 9.67
CA VAL A 232 -20.32 8.38 8.22
C VAL A 232 -20.07 9.86 7.96
N GLU A 233 -19.61 10.19 6.74
CA GLU A 233 -19.46 11.58 6.27
C GLU A 233 -20.83 12.19 5.97
N ARG A 234 -21.73 11.42 5.37
CA ARG A 234 -23.01 11.94 4.85
C ARG A 234 -24.11 10.88 4.78
N ILE A 235 -25.33 11.36 4.59
CA ILE A 235 -26.54 10.53 4.41
C ILE A 235 -27.04 10.63 2.96
N GLY A 236 -27.14 9.48 2.30
CA GLY A 236 -27.81 9.32 1.00
C GLY A 236 -29.33 9.17 1.16
N ALA A 237 -30.07 9.30 0.05
CA ALA A 237 -31.50 9.03 0.07
C ALA A 237 -31.78 7.53 0.22
N ALA A 238 -32.95 7.17 0.74
CA ALA A 238 -33.34 5.76 0.83
C ALA A 238 -33.33 5.09 -0.55
N GLY A 239 -32.66 3.94 -0.67
CA GLY A 239 -32.53 3.20 -1.92
C GLY A 239 -31.62 3.84 -2.97
N SER A 240 -30.86 4.90 -2.65
CA SER A 240 -29.94 5.54 -3.61
C SER A 240 -28.55 4.92 -3.66
N LEU A 241 -28.19 4.04 -2.71
CA LEU A 241 -26.90 3.39 -2.68
C LEU A 241 -26.90 2.17 -3.61
N ASN A 242 -25.85 2.02 -4.41
CA ASN A 242 -25.67 0.84 -5.25
C ASN A 242 -25.49 -0.40 -4.35
N PRO A 243 -26.36 -1.43 -4.45
CA PRO A 243 -26.30 -2.59 -3.57
C PRO A 243 -24.98 -3.36 -3.61
N ARG A 244 -24.23 -3.29 -4.72
CA ARG A 244 -22.91 -3.94 -4.86
C ARG A 244 -21.80 -3.22 -4.08
N ASP A 245 -22.01 -1.94 -3.78
CA ASP A 245 -21.04 -1.07 -3.11
C ASP A 245 -21.32 -0.97 -1.60
N VAL A 246 -22.46 -1.51 -1.13
CA VAL A 246 -22.79 -1.58 0.29
C VAL A 246 -21.83 -2.55 0.99
N LYS A 247 -21.00 -2.02 1.88
CA LYS A 247 -20.00 -2.76 2.66
C LYS A 247 -20.52 -3.20 4.02
N ILE A 248 -21.39 -2.41 4.64
CA ILE A 248 -22.07 -2.78 5.88
C ILE A 248 -23.59 -2.75 5.62
N PRO A 249 -24.25 -3.92 5.52
CA PRO A 249 -25.69 -3.99 5.36
C PRO A 249 -26.43 -3.34 6.54
N GLY A 250 -27.49 -2.59 6.24
CA GLY A 250 -28.18 -1.78 7.24
C GLY A 250 -28.83 -2.55 8.36
N HIS A 251 -29.20 -3.83 8.16
CA HIS A 251 -29.73 -4.67 9.23
C HIS A 251 -28.68 -4.97 10.33
N LEU A 252 -27.38 -4.85 10.03
CA LEU A 252 -26.32 -4.98 11.02
C LEU A 252 -26.08 -3.70 11.80
N VAL A 253 -26.50 -2.54 11.28
CA VAL A 253 -26.26 -1.23 11.91
C VAL A 253 -27.42 -0.88 12.84
N ASP A 254 -27.13 -0.47 14.07
CA ASP A 254 -28.14 0.00 15.02
C ASP A 254 -28.20 1.54 15.06
N TYR A 255 -27.04 2.20 15.01
CA TYR A 255 -26.90 3.66 15.08
C TYR A 255 -25.99 4.20 13.99
N VAL A 256 -26.41 5.27 13.33
CA VAL A 256 -25.62 6.03 12.36
C VAL A 256 -25.30 7.41 12.94
N VAL A 257 -24.03 7.78 12.96
CA VAL A 257 -23.55 9.09 13.41
C VAL A 257 -22.90 9.82 12.25
N VAL A 258 -23.43 10.99 11.88
CA VAL A 258 -22.81 11.86 10.88
C VAL A 258 -21.71 12.67 11.56
N ALA A 259 -20.47 12.55 11.06
CA ALA A 259 -19.32 13.24 11.62
C ALA A 259 -19.10 14.61 10.99
N GLU A 260 -18.62 15.54 11.80
CA GLU A 260 -18.05 16.81 11.29
C GLU A 260 -16.77 16.53 10.47
N PRO A 261 -16.46 17.34 9.46
CA PRO A 261 -15.34 17.09 8.55
C PRO A 261 -13.99 16.88 9.24
N GLU A 262 -13.72 17.58 10.34
CA GLU A 262 -12.45 17.49 11.09
C GLU A 262 -12.29 16.14 11.81
N HIS A 263 -13.41 15.44 12.05
CA HIS A 263 -13.45 14.10 12.64
C HIS A 263 -13.71 13.00 11.60
N HIS A 264 -13.67 13.34 10.31
CA HIS A 264 -13.87 12.40 9.20
C HIS A 264 -12.76 12.49 8.13
N MET A 265 -11.53 12.84 8.54
CA MET A 265 -10.38 12.81 7.64
C MET A 265 -10.12 11.40 7.09
N GLN A 266 -9.74 11.25 5.82
CA GLN A 266 -9.46 9.95 5.18
C GLN A 266 -8.27 9.23 5.84
N THR A 267 -7.26 9.99 6.27
CA THR A 267 -6.13 9.55 7.11
C THR A 267 -5.85 10.64 8.17
N TYR A 268 -4.85 10.48 9.05
CA TYR A 268 -4.46 11.57 9.94
C TYR A 268 -3.55 12.63 9.31
N ALA A 269 -3.02 12.40 8.11
CA ALA A 269 -2.28 13.39 7.33
C ALA A 269 -3.11 14.05 6.23
N THR A 270 -4.16 13.38 5.76
CA THR A 270 -4.87 13.75 4.54
C THR A 270 -6.37 13.85 4.80
N GLN A 271 -6.97 15.02 4.53
CA GLN A 271 -8.42 15.21 4.61
C GLN A 271 -9.13 14.31 3.61
N TYR A 272 -8.76 14.41 2.33
CA TYR A 272 -9.25 13.54 1.26
C TYR A 272 -8.29 13.53 0.07
N ASN A 273 -8.01 12.35 -0.47
CA ASN A 273 -7.28 12.11 -1.70
C ASN A 273 -7.95 10.97 -2.49
N GLY A 274 -8.52 11.29 -3.65
CA GLY A 274 -9.18 10.33 -4.52
C GLY A 274 -8.25 9.25 -5.09
N ALA A 275 -6.93 9.45 -5.04
CA ALA A 275 -5.96 8.44 -5.44
C ALA A 275 -5.79 7.31 -4.43
N PHE A 276 -6.22 7.51 -3.18
CA PHE A 276 -6.24 6.47 -2.15
C PHE A 276 -7.49 5.58 -2.28
N SER A 277 -8.64 6.15 -2.64
CA SER A 277 -9.91 5.44 -2.80
C SER A 277 -10.12 4.84 -4.19
N GLY A 278 -9.27 5.20 -5.16
CA GLY A 278 -9.42 4.79 -6.56
C GLY A 278 -10.43 5.62 -7.35
N GLU A 279 -10.92 6.74 -6.81
CA GLU A 279 -11.75 7.71 -7.55
C GLU A 279 -11.00 8.30 -8.76
N LEU A 280 -9.69 8.53 -8.60
CA LEU A 280 -8.83 9.06 -9.65
C LEU A 280 -7.45 8.41 -9.62
N ARG A 281 -6.74 8.42 -10.75
CA ARG A 281 -5.33 8.03 -10.80
C ARG A 281 -4.44 9.26 -10.86
N THR A 282 -3.40 9.28 -10.03
CA THR A 282 -2.35 10.31 -10.06
C THR A 282 -1.22 9.88 -10.99
N PRO A 283 -0.60 10.78 -11.77
CA PRO A 283 0.59 10.44 -12.55
C PRO A 283 1.69 9.84 -11.66
N PRO A 284 2.47 8.85 -12.14
CA PRO A 284 3.61 8.33 -11.38
C PRO A 284 4.60 9.45 -11.09
N ASP A 285 5.08 9.53 -9.86
CA ASP A 285 6.17 10.44 -9.52
C ASP A 285 7.46 9.93 -10.16
N ARG A 286 7.90 10.59 -11.24
CA ARG A 286 9.12 10.23 -11.99
C ARG A 286 10.40 10.75 -11.30
N ALA A 287 10.28 11.50 -10.21
CA ALA A 287 11.40 12.22 -9.59
C ALA A 287 11.88 11.61 -8.26
N ALA A 288 11.36 10.45 -7.84
CA ALA A 288 11.73 9.83 -6.57
C ALA A 288 13.12 9.17 -6.65
N SER A 289 14.18 9.98 -6.64
CA SER A 289 15.53 9.48 -6.36
C SER A 289 15.83 9.61 -4.87
N MET A 290 16.40 8.56 -4.29
CA MET A 290 16.91 8.60 -2.92
C MET A 290 18.34 9.11 -2.93
N GLU A 291 18.72 9.94 -1.96
CA GLU A 291 20.13 10.27 -1.72
C GLU A 291 20.91 9.00 -1.36
N LEU A 292 22.15 8.87 -1.86
CA LEU A 292 23.01 7.75 -1.55
C LEU A 292 23.53 7.86 -0.11
N ASN A 293 22.89 7.11 0.78
CA ASN A 293 23.23 7.00 2.20
C ASN A 293 23.05 5.55 2.68
N GLU A 294 23.25 5.29 3.98
CA GLU A 294 23.11 3.96 4.57
C GLU A 294 21.74 3.33 4.28
N ARG A 295 20.68 4.14 4.30
CA ARG A 295 19.32 3.68 3.99
C ARG A 295 19.23 3.21 2.54
N LYS A 296 19.71 4.00 1.57
CA LYS A 296 19.70 3.61 0.16
C LYS A 296 20.55 2.35 -0.10
N ILE A 297 21.69 2.20 0.57
CA ILE A 297 22.55 1.01 0.45
C ILE A 297 21.82 -0.26 0.89
N ILE A 298 21.20 -0.23 2.07
CA ILE A 298 20.44 -1.35 2.60
C ILE A 298 19.34 -1.76 1.61
N VAL A 299 18.52 -0.81 1.17
CA VAL A 299 17.40 -1.13 0.27
C VAL A 299 17.85 -1.52 -1.14
N ARG A 300 18.96 -0.97 -1.64
CA ARG A 300 19.59 -1.41 -2.89
C ARG A 300 20.05 -2.86 -2.82
N ARG A 301 20.65 -3.26 -1.70
CA ARG A 301 21.03 -4.66 -1.49
C ARG A 301 19.80 -5.57 -1.48
N CYS A 302 18.71 -5.17 -0.82
CA CYS A 302 17.45 -5.91 -0.87
C CYS A 302 16.88 -5.97 -2.31
N ALA A 303 16.97 -4.87 -3.07
CA ALA A 303 16.46 -4.79 -4.43
C ALA A 303 17.15 -5.76 -5.40
N LEU A 304 18.41 -6.13 -5.16
CA LEU A 304 19.12 -7.14 -5.94
C LEU A 304 18.48 -8.54 -5.84
N GLU A 305 17.64 -8.81 -4.86
CA GLU A 305 16.97 -10.10 -4.71
C GLU A 305 15.59 -10.16 -5.39
N LEU A 306 15.06 -9.00 -5.80
CA LEU A 306 13.76 -8.92 -6.46
C LEU A 306 13.75 -9.70 -7.78
N ARG A 307 12.57 -10.20 -8.13
CA ARG A 307 12.26 -10.87 -9.38
C ARG A 307 11.00 -10.27 -9.99
N LYS A 308 10.89 -10.41 -11.32
CA LYS A 308 9.69 -9.98 -12.05
C LYS A 308 8.49 -10.81 -11.58
N GLY A 309 7.43 -10.12 -11.18
CA GLY A 309 6.18 -10.73 -10.72
C GLY A 309 6.10 -10.95 -9.22
N ASP A 310 7.15 -10.62 -8.45
CA ASP A 310 7.11 -10.78 -6.99
C ASP A 310 5.95 -10.00 -6.37
N VAL A 311 5.21 -10.67 -5.49
CA VAL A 311 4.27 -10.06 -4.56
C VAL A 311 4.99 -9.71 -3.27
N VAL A 312 5.20 -8.42 -3.05
CA VAL A 312 6.08 -7.89 -2.01
C VAL A 312 5.27 -7.19 -0.93
N ASN A 313 5.57 -7.50 0.33
CA ASN A 313 5.09 -6.71 1.46
C ASN A 313 6.23 -5.84 2.05
N LEU A 314 5.93 -4.57 2.34
CA LEU A 314 6.89 -3.61 2.86
C LEU A 314 6.48 -3.14 4.25
N GLY A 315 7.35 -3.35 5.23
CA GLY A 315 7.16 -2.78 6.57
C GLY A 315 7.42 -1.26 6.63
N ILE A 316 6.98 -0.62 7.72
CA ILE A 316 7.22 0.80 7.99
C ILE A 316 8.71 1.09 8.15
N GLY A 317 9.16 2.26 7.66
CA GLY A 317 10.50 2.80 7.93
C GLY A 317 11.54 2.45 6.87
N MET A 318 12.59 1.69 7.24
CA MET A 318 13.65 1.30 6.30
C MET A 318 13.11 0.61 5.04
N PRO A 319 12.19 -0.37 5.13
CA PRO A 319 11.70 -1.11 3.97
C PRO A 319 10.92 -0.28 2.94
N GLU A 320 10.30 0.84 3.34
CA GLU A 320 9.61 1.76 2.41
C GLU A 320 10.54 2.27 1.29
N GLY A 321 11.85 2.34 1.55
CA GLY A 321 12.83 2.74 0.55
C GLY A 321 12.94 1.79 -0.64
N LEU A 322 12.50 0.53 -0.49
CA LEU A 322 12.52 -0.44 -1.58
C LEU A 322 11.60 -0.04 -2.74
N ALA A 323 10.44 0.55 -2.44
CA ALA A 323 9.52 1.07 -3.47
C ALA A 323 10.14 2.26 -4.23
N ALA A 324 10.87 3.13 -3.53
CA ALA A 324 11.55 4.27 -4.15
C ALA A 324 12.72 3.81 -5.04
N VAL A 325 13.54 2.86 -4.57
CA VAL A 325 14.59 2.25 -5.41
C VAL A 325 13.98 1.52 -6.61
N ALA A 326 12.93 0.73 -6.43
CA ALA A 326 12.25 0.06 -7.55
C ALA A 326 11.71 1.06 -8.59
N THR A 327 11.31 2.25 -8.16
CA THR A 327 10.89 3.34 -9.05
C THR A 327 12.09 3.96 -9.77
N GLU A 328 13.17 4.29 -9.05
CA GLU A 328 14.44 4.81 -9.63
C GLU A 328 15.00 3.86 -10.70
N GLU A 329 14.89 2.54 -10.48
CA GLU A 329 15.38 1.49 -11.36
C GLU A 329 14.39 1.10 -12.48
N ASN A 330 13.23 1.74 -12.58
CA ASN A 330 12.17 1.43 -13.56
C ASN A 330 11.60 0.00 -13.48
N ILE A 331 11.61 -0.62 -12.30
CA ILE A 331 11.12 -1.99 -12.07
C ILE A 331 9.84 -2.04 -11.22
N ILE A 332 9.34 -0.91 -10.71
CA ILE A 332 8.16 -0.87 -9.84
C ILE A 332 6.91 -1.52 -10.45
N ASN A 333 6.66 -1.32 -11.75
CA ASN A 333 5.53 -1.93 -12.47
C ASN A 333 5.73 -3.43 -12.78
N GLN A 334 6.88 -3.99 -12.42
CA GLN A 334 7.17 -5.41 -12.53
C GLN A 334 6.91 -6.14 -11.21
N LEU A 335 6.53 -5.42 -10.16
CA LEU A 335 6.30 -5.92 -8.80
C LEU A 335 4.85 -5.65 -8.41
N THR A 336 4.30 -6.48 -7.53
CA THR A 336 3.02 -6.20 -6.87
C THR A 336 3.29 -5.83 -5.42
N LEU A 337 3.26 -4.53 -5.10
CA LEU A 337 3.40 -4.08 -3.71
C LEU A 337 2.10 -4.26 -2.96
N THR A 338 2.18 -4.72 -1.71
CA THR A 338 1.02 -4.94 -0.85
C THR A 338 1.22 -4.29 0.51
N THR A 339 0.11 -3.97 1.19
CA THR A 339 0.09 -3.66 2.63
C THR A 339 -0.82 -4.65 3.33
N GLU A 340 -0.53 -4.94 4.58
CA GLU A 340 -1.32 -5.85 5.42
C GLU A 340 -2.74 -5.32 5.69
N SER A 341 -2.95 -4.03 5.47
CA SER A 341 -4.22 -3.35 5.69
C SER A 341 -5.25 -3.58 4.56
N GLY A 342 -4.81 -4.07 3.39
CA GLY A 342 -5.69 -4.51 2.30
C GLY A 342 -5.36 -3.99 0.89
N THR A 343 -4.39 -3.08 0.73
CA THR A 343 -4.03 -2.57 -0.61
C THR A 343 -3.15 -3.55 -1.39
N ILE A 344 -3.47 -3.73 -2.67
CA ILE A 344 -2.69 -4.51 -3.63
C ILE A 344 -2.37 -3.65 -4.86
N GLY A 345 -1.10 -3.59 -5.24
CA GLY A 345 -0.59 -2.72 -6.29
C GLY A 345 -0.49 -1.25 -5.86
N GLY A 346 -0.08 -0.41 -6.80
CA GLY A 346 0.14 1.02 -6.53
C GLY A 346 1.36 1.30 -5.67
N THR A 347 1.45 2.53 -5.14
CA THR A 347 2.58 2.98 -4.33
C THR A 347 2.15 3.17 -2.87
N PRO A 348 2.61 2.33 -1.93
CA PRO A 348 2.30 2.48 -0.51
C PRO A 348 2.70 3.85 0.04
N GLN A 349 1.88 4.39 0.93
CA GLN A 349 2.12 5.66 1.61
C GLN A 349 2.79 5.45 2.99
N ARG A 350 3.32 6.53 3.55
CA ARG A 350 4.15 6.52 4.77
C ARG A 350 3.60 7.43 5.85
N GLY A 351 4.16 7.34 7.06
CA GLY A 351 3.81 8.21 8.17
C GLY A 351 2.34 8.06 8.56
N LEU A 352 1.61 9.18 8.69
CA LEU A 352 0.20 9.17 9.07
C LEU A 352 -0.76 8.81 7.91
N ASP A 353 -0.24 8.62 6.70
CA ASP A 353 -0.95 8.01 5.57
C ASP A 353 -0.66 6.49 5.44
N PHE A 354 0.15 5.91 6.34
CA PHE A 354 0.52 4.49 6.27
C PHE A 354 -0.72 3.56 6.27
N GLY A 355 -0.64 2.52 5.44
CA GLY A 355 -1.75 1.63 5.11
C GLY A 355 -2.45 2.00 3.79
N ALA A 356 -2.50 3.28 3.42
CA ALA A 356 -3.01 3.68 2.12
C ALA A 356 -1.97 3.45 1.01
N ALA A 357 -2.44 3.41 -0.24
CA ALA A 357 -1.60 3.42 -1.43
C ALA A 357 -2.13 4.45 -2.43
N ILE A 358 -1.24 5.02 -3.23
CA ILE A 358 -1.62 5.80 -4.42
C ILE A 358 -1.82 4.83 -5.57
N ASN A 359 -2.93 4.98 -6.29
CA ASN A 359 -3.28 4.17 -7.45
C ASN A 359 -3.28 2.64 -7.16
N PRO A 360 -3.89 2.17 -6.06
CA PRO A 360 -4.00 0.74 -5.82
C PRO A 360 -4.71 0.08 -7.01
N GLU A 361 -4.31 -1.14 -7.35
CA GLU A 361 -5.00 -1.94 -8.36
C GLU A 361 -6.26 -2.58 -7.78
N SER A 362 -6.20 -2.94 -6.50
CA SER A 362 -7.35 -3.40 -5.74
C SER A 362 -7.17 -3.11 -4.25
N ILE A 363 -8.31 -3.07 -3.55
CA ILE A 363 -8.39 -2.98 -2.10
C ILE A 363 -9.32 -4.10 -1.65
N ILE A 364 -8.82 -4.97 -0.78
CA ILE A 364 -9.58 -6.07 -0.17
C ILE A 364 -9.71 -5.85 1.34
N ASP A 365 -10.64 -6.58 1.96
CA ASP A 365 -10.84 -6.51 3.40
C ASP A 365 -9.61 -7.07 4.14
N GLN A 366 -9.31 -6.50 5.31
CA GLN A 366 -8.07 -6.76 6.02
C GLN A 366 -7.93 -8.24 6.44
N ASN A 367 -9.00 -8.84 6.98
CA ASN A 367 -9.04 -10.28 7.26
C ASN A 367 -8.73 -11.17 6.04
N GLN A 368 -9.15 -10.80 4.83
CA GLN A 368 -8.85 -11.52 3.59
C GLN A 368 -7.39 -11.31 3.16
N MET A 369 -6.85 -10.11 3.38
CA MET A 369 -5.42 -9.88 3.19
C MET A 369 -4.57 -10.76 4.12
N PHE A 370 -5.01 -10.97 5.36
CA PHE A 370 -4.36 -11.93 6.26
C PHE A 370 -4.60 -13.38 5.90
N ASP A 371 -5.73 -13.76 5.30
CA ASP A 371 -5.87 -15.10 4.71
C ASP A 371 -4.80 -15.34 3.63
N PHE A 372 -4.53 -14.32 2.81
CA PHE A 372 -3.49 -14.37 1.79
C PHE A 372 -2.07 -14.42 2.39
N ILE A 373 -1.77 -13.59 3.39
CA ILE A 373 -0.45 -13.54 4.05
C ILE A 373 -0.19 -14.85 4.81
N ASP A 374 -1.12 -15.28 5.66
CA ASP A 374 -0.97 -16.48 6.50
C ASP A 374 -0.96 -17.75 5.64
N GLY A 375 -1.56 -17.71 4.45
CA GLY A 375 -1.48 -18.77 3.44
C GLY A 375 -0.16 -18.81 2.66
N GLY A 376 0.80 -17.94 2.97
CA GLY A 376 2.09 -17.86 2.28
C GLY A 376 2.01 -17.25 0.88
N GLY A 377 1.06 -16.34 0.66
CA GLY A 377 0.84 -15.69 -0.63
C GLY A 377 1.91 -14.68 -1.04
N LEU A 378 2.73 -14.22 -0.08
CA LEU A 378 3.85 -13.30 -0.34
C LEU A 378 5.06 -14.06 -0.84
N ASP A 379 5.63 -13.60 -1.96
CA ASP A 379 6.92 -14.10 -2.44
C ASP A 379 8.06 -13.59 -1.55
N LEU A 380 7.95 -12.33 -1.10
CA LEU A 380 9.00 -11.62 -0.38
C LEU A 380 8.43 -10.57 0.59
N ALA A 381 9.11 -10.41 1.73
CA ALA A 381 8.84 -9.31 2.65
C ALA A 381 10.15 -8.64 3.09
N CYS A 382 10.19 -7.30 3.10
CA CYS A 382 11.25 -6.54 3.77
C CYS A 382 10.64 -5.85 4.98
N LEU A 383 11.18 -6.19 6.16
CA LEU A 383 10.72 -5.73 7.46
C LEU A 383 11.88 -5.09 8.22
N GLY A 384 11.59 -4.17 9.12
CA GLY A 384 12.62 -3.61 10.01
C GLY A 384 13.01 -4.59 11.12
N PHE A 385 14.15 -4.35 11.78
CA PHE A 385 14.52 -5.01 13.03
C PHE A 385 15.13 -4.01 14.02
N ALA A 386 14.92 -4.26 15.32
CA ALA A 386 15.52 -3.44 16.38
C ALA A 386 16.58 -4.19 17.18
N GLN A 387 16.32 -5.45 17.56
CA GLN A 387 17.32 -6.34 18.18
C GLN A 387 17.36 -7.68 17.43
N VAL A 388 18.54 -8.27 17.36
CA VAL A 388 18.80 -9.61 16.83
C VAL A 388 19.67 -10.36 17.83
N ASP A 389 19.38 -11.64 18.10
CA ASP A 389 20.23 -12.48 18.95
C ASP A 389 20.97 -13.59 18.20
N ALA A 390 21.78 -14.36 18.94
CA ALA A 390 22.60 -15.45 18.40
C ALA A 390 21.78 -16.59 17.76
N GLN A 391 20.50 -16.72 18.11
CA GLN A 391 19.59 -17.69 17.50
C GLN A 391 18.89 -17.14 16.25
N ALA A 392 19.22 -15.90 15.86
CA ALA A 392 18.53 -15.10 14.85
C ALA A 392 17.08 -14.78 15.21
N ASN A 393 16.75 -14.74 16.51
CA ASN A 393 15.48 -14.16 16.93
C ASN A 393 15.51 -12.66 16.68
N VAL A 394 14.36 -12.09 16.30
CA VAL A 394 14.21 -10.65 16.06
C VAL A 394 13.16 -10.07 17.00
N ASN A 395 13.48 -8.93 17.60
CA ASN A 395 12.55 -8.11 18.37
C ASN A 395 12.21 -6.82 17.62
N VAL A 396 10.92 -6.54 17.53
CA VAL A 396 10.35 -5.25 17.08
C VAL A 396 9.26 -4.74 18.02
N SER A 397 8.82 -5.54 18.99
CA SER A 397 7.55 -5.34 19.69
C SER A 397 7.68 -4.61 21.03
N ARG A 398 8.77 -4.82 21.80
CA ARG A 398 8.95 -4.20 23.12
C ARG A 398 10.41 -3.95 23.47
N PHE A 399 10.70 -2.77 24.06
CA PHE A 399 12.02 -2.36 24.53
C PHE A 399 11.89 -1.66 25.88
N GLY A 400 12.19 -2.36 26.96
CA GLY A 400 11.88 -1.93 28.32
C GLY A 400 10.40 -1.56 28.47
N ASP A 401 10.13 -0.29 28.74
CA ASP A 401 8.79 0.28 28.90
C ASP A 401 8.17 0.74 27.57
N VAL A 402 8.93 0.75 26.47
CA VAL A 402 8.41 1.14 25.15
C VAL A 402 7.73 -0.05 24.50
N LEU A 403 6.41 0.04 24.32
CA LEU A 403 5.60 -0.97 23.63
C LEU A 403 5.16 -0.48 22.25
N ALA A 404 5.70 -1.11 21.20
CA ALA A 404 5.22 -0.93 19.84
C ALA A 404 4.13 -1.96 19.48
N GLY A 405 4.28 -3.18 19.99
CA GLY A 405 3.46 -4.34 19.65
C GLY A 405 3.89 -5.02 18.34
N ALA A 406 3.37 -6.22 18.10
CA ALA A 406 3.73 -7.06 16.97
C ALA A 406 3.18 -6.55 15.62
N GLY A 407 2.02 -5.91 15.60
CA GLY A 407 1.30 -5.60 14.36
C GLY A 407 1.13 -6.84 13.49
N GLY A 408 1.22 -6.66 12.17
CA GLY A 408 1.25 -7.77 11.21
C GLY A 408 2.59 -8.50 11.14
N PHE A 409 3.61 -8.09 11.92
CA PHE A 409 4.98 -8.60 11.77
C PHE A 409 5.07 -10.12 11.91
N ILE A 410 4.41 -10.71 12.91
CA ILE A 410 4.43 -12.16 13.14
C ILE A 410 3.76 -12.90 11.97
N ASN A 411 2.58 -12.45 11.55
CA ASN A 411 1.86 -13.00 10.38
C ASN A 411 2.74 -13.01 9.13
N ILE A 412 3.35 -11.86 8.81
CA ILE A 412 4.16 -11.70 7.59
C ILE A 412 5.46 -12.49 7.70
N SER A 413 6.21 -12.31 8.79
CA SER A 413 7.55 -12.90 8.95
C SER A 413 7.53 -14.41 9.10
N GLN A 414 6.46 -15.03 9.62
CA GLN A 414 6.41 -16.50 9.73
C GLN A 414 5.96 -17.20 8.45
N ASN A 415 5.17 -16.54 7.59
CA ASN A 415 4.54 -17.20 6.44
C ASN A 415 5.14 -16.78 5.08
N THR A 416 6.01 -15.78 5.05
CA THR A 416 6.65 -15.34 3.79
C THR A 416 7.89 -16.19 3.49
N ARG A 417 8.03 -16.73 2.27
CA ARG A 417 9.14 -17.65 1.97
C ARG A 417 10.53 -16.99 2.05
N LEU A 418 10.66 -15.77 1.52
CA LEU A 418 11.90 -14.99 1.49
C LEU A 418 11.75 -13.72 2.33
N LEU A 419 12.53 -13.63 3.39
CA LEU A 419 12.42 -12.56 4.37
C LEU A 419 13.70 -11.74 4.44
N PHE A 420 13.56 -10.42 4.34
CA PHE A 420 14.64 -9.48 4.62
C PHE A 420 14.35 -8.69 5.88
N PHE A 421 15.24 -8.81 6.85
CA PHE A 421 15.32 -7.87 7.97
C PHE A 421 16.29 -6.75 7.60
N CYS A 422 15.73 -5.57 7.35
CA CYS A 422 16.39 -4.42 6.76
C CYS A 422 16.59 -3.33 7.83
N GLY A 423 17.82 -2.95 8.16
CA GLY A 423 18.08 -1.92 9.16
C GLY A 423 19.55 -1.67 9.41
N THR A 424 19.89 -0.53 10.02
CA THR A 424 21.29 -0.24 10.36
C THR A 424 21.85 -1.26 11.35
N PHE A 425 23.15 -1.52 11.27
CA PHE A 425 23.85 -2.49 12.11
C PHE A 425 23.83 -2.08 13.59
N THR A 426 24.08 -0.80 13.86
CA THR A 426 23.95 -0.16 15.17
C THR A 426 22.90 0.96 15.12
N LYS A 427 22.34 1.31 16.29
CA LYS A 427 21.40 2.42 16.45
C LYS A 427 22.18 3.73 16.62
N ASP A 428 21.68 4.84 16.04
CA ASP A 428 22.30 6.18 16.07
C ASP A 428 23.65 6.27 15.32
N LEU A 429 23.88 5.32 14.41
CA LEU A 429 25.01 5.28 13.47
C LEU A 429 25.05 6.50 12.55
N ARG A 430 26.25 6.97 12.21
CA ARG A 430 26.46 7.90 11.08
C ARG A 430 27.53 7.36 10.14
N THR A 431 27.21 7.36 8.86
CA THR A 431 28.11 6.91 7.80
C THR A 431 28.16 7.92 6.67
N GLU A 432 29.09 7.68 5.76
CA GLU A 432 29.19 8.36 4.48
C GLU A 432 29.79 7.39 3.45
N ILE A 433 29.61 7.71 2.17
CA ILE A 433 30.22 6.95 1.07
C ILE A 433 31.34 7.78 0.46
N ARG A 434 32.56 7.24 0.45
CA ARG A 434 33.75 7.86 -0.14
C ARG A 434 34.41 6.89 -1.10
N ASP A 435 34.60 7.31 -2.35
CA ASP A 435 35.25 6.51 -3.40
C ASP A 435 34.65 5.10 -3.57
N GLY A 436 33.32 4.99 -3.50
CA GLY A 436 32.59 3.72 -3.61
C GLY A 436 32.73 2.80 -2.39
N LYS A 437 33.20 3.31 -1.25
CA LYS A 437 33.37 2.57 0.00
C LYS A 437 32.56 3.18 1.12
N LEU A 438 32.06 2.34 2.01
CA LEU A 438 31.41 2.77 3.23
C LEU A 438 32.45 3.23 4.25
N VAL A 439 32.24 4.41 4.83
CA VAL A 439 33.04 4.94 5.93
C VAL A 439 32.12 5.18 7.13
N ILE A 440 32.48 4.61 8.29
CA ILE A 440 31.78 4.85 9.55
C ILE A 440 32.36 6.11 10.19
N LEU A 441 31.55 7.16 10.27
CA LEU A 441 31.93 8.44 10.86
C LEU A 441 31.75 8.45 12.38
N GLN A 442 30.67 7.83 12.83
CA GLN A 442 30.32 7.74 14.24
C GLN A 442 29.61 6.41 14.47
N GLU A 443 30.12 5.62 15.39
CA GLU A 443 29.50 4.36 15.78
C GLU A 443 28.29 4.56 16.72
N GLY A 444 27.40 3.57 16.71
CA GLY A 444 26.14 3.55 17.44
C GLY A 444 26.07 2.52 18.57
N GLN A 445 24.85 2.31 19.08
CA GLN A 445 24.53 1.29 20.09
C GLN A 445 24.28 -0.07 19.43
N ALA A 446 24.73 -1.15 20.07
CA ALA A 446 24.59 -2.50 19.56
C ALA A 446 23.12 -2.90 19.38
N LYS A 447 22.83 -3.57 18.26
CA LYS A 447 21.53 -4.21 17.97
C LYS A 447 21.64 -5.74 17.88
N PHE A 448 22.85 -6.26 17.73
CA PHE A 448 23.16 -7.69 17.75
C PHE A 448 23.60 -8.06 19.16
N ILE A 449 22.63 -8.48 19.97
CA ILE A 449 22.76 -8.65 21.42
C ILE A 449 22.71 -10.14 21.81
N GLU A 450 23.09 -10.48 23.04
CA GLU A 450 23.16 -11.87 23.49
C GLU A 450 21.77 -12.55 23.44
N LYS A 451 20.74 -11.82 23.88
CA LYS A 451 19.36 -12.29 23.91
C LYS A 451 18.40 -11.13 23.72
N VAL A 452 17.42 -11.29 22.83
CA VAL A 452 16.39 -10.27 22.63
C VAL A 452 15.47 -10.15 23.85
N GLU A 453 14.98 -8.94 24.12
CA GLU A 453 14.06 -8.69 25.25
C GLU A 453 12.71 -9.36 25.04
N GLN A 454 12.26 -9.48 23.78
CA GLN A 454 11.04 -10.18 23.41
C GLN A 454 11.22 -10.82 22.03
N ILE A 455 10.79 -12.08 21.88
CA ILE A 455 10.89 -12.79 20.60
C ILE A 455 9.65 -12.44 19.77
N THR A 456 9.78 -11.53 18.80
CA THR A 456 8.72 -11.27 17.82
C THR A 456 8.83 -12.20 16.61
N PHE A 457 10.05 -12.58 16.23
CA PHE A 457 10.30 -13.62 15.23
C PHE A 457 11.33 -14.61 15.78
N SER A 458 11.12 -15.90 15.50
CA SER A 458 11.96 -16.99 15.99
C SER A 458 12.84 -17.55 14.86
N GLY A 459 14.16 -17.42 15.02
CA GLY A 459 15.10 -18.00 14.07
C GLY A 459 15.11 -19.53 14.13
N GLU A 460 14.80 -20.13 15.28
CA GLU A 460 14.59 -21.59 15.41
C GLU A 460 13.43 -22.06 14.52
N TYR A 461 12.27 -21.42 14.64
CA TYR A 461 11.09 -21.77 13.85
C TYR A 461 11.33 -21.58 12.34
N ALA A 462 12.05 -20.53 11.95
CA ALA A 462 12.43 -20.31 10.56
C ALA A 462 13.34 -21.42 10.00
N ARG A 463 14.26 -21.96 10.81
CA ARG A 463 15.08 -23.12 10.40
C ARG A 463 14.26 -24.40 10.30
N GLU A 464 13.35 -24.65 11.24
CA GLU A 464 12.43 -25.80 11.22
C GLU A 464 11.53 -25.79 9.98
N THR A 465 11.13 -24.61 9.52
CA THR A 465 10.26 -24.41 8.35
C THR A 465 11.03 -24.16 7.05
N HIS A 466 12.37 -24.25 7.07
CA HIS A 466 13.25 -24.03 5.93
C HIS A 466 13.04 -22.67 5.22
N GLN A 467 12.71 -21.65 5.99
CA GLN A 467 12.52 -20.30 5.50
C GLN A 467 13.87 -19.66 5.12
N THR A 468 13.89 -18.87 4.04
CA THR A 468 15.08 -18.10 3.66
C THR A 468 15.05 -16.73 4.30
N VAL A 469 16.02 -16.43 5.16
CA VAL A 469 16.06 -15.18 5.93
C VAL A 469 17.42 -14.51 5.77
N LEU A 470 17.42 -13.25 5.32
CA LEU A 470 18.59 -12.39 5.30
C LEU A 470 18.42 -11.22 6.27
N ILE A 471 19.50 -10.88 6.98
CA ILE A 471 19.59 -9.64 7.77
C ILE A 471 20.54 -8.71 7.02
N VAL A 472 19.99 -7.64 6.46
CA VAL A 472 20.69 -6.71 5.58
C VAL A 472 20.92 -5.40 6.32
N THR A 473 22.20 -5.05 6.47
CA THR A 473 22.65 -3.78 7.07
C THR A 473 23.46 -2.98 6.06
N GLU A 474 23.87 -1.77 6.46
CA GLU A 474 24.72 -0.94 5.61
C GLU A 474 26.12 -1.52 5.42
N ARG A 475 26.62 -2.28 6.41
CA ARG A 475 28.01 -2.77 6.46
C ARG A 475 28.17 -4.25 6.16
N CYS A 476 27.12 -5.04 6.30
CA CYS A 476 27.16 -6.48 6.05
C CYS A 476 25.79 -7.12 5.83
N VAL A 477 25.81 -8.35 5.32
CA VAL A 477 24.63 -9.21 5.17
C VAL A 477 24.86 -10.53 5.90
N PHE A 478 23.87 -10.91 6.70
CA PHE A 478 23.81 -12.24 7.28
C PHE A 478 22.74 -13.11 6.61
N SER A 479 23.00 -14.40 6.52
CA SER A 479 22.00 -15.41 6.14
C SER A 479 21.73 -16.33 7.31
N LEU A 480 20.46 -16.66 7.55
CA LEU A 480 20.11 -17.75 8.46
C LEU A 480 20.29 -19.09 7.73
N ILE A 481 21.18 -19.92 8.26
CA ILE A 481 21.43 -21.29 7.80
C ILE A 481 21.04 -22.29 8.91
N PRO A 482 20.95 -23.60 8.63
CA PRO A 482 20.60 -24.60 9.64
C PRO A 482 21.46 -24.55 10.92
N GLU A 483 22.73 -24.18 10.80
CA GLU A 483 23.68 -24.08 11.92
C GLU A 483 23.58 -22.77 12.72
N GLY A 484 22.95 -21.73 12.17
CA GLY A 484 22.86 -20.40 12.82
C GLY A 484 23.00 -19.25 11.83
N LEU A 485 23.41 -18.09 12.34
CA LEU A 485 23.57 -16.87 11.54
C LEU A 485 24.98 -16.83 10.91
N GLU A 486 25.05 -16.84 9.58
CA GLU A 486 26.31 -16.76 8.82
C GLU A 486 26.51 -15.36 8.21
N LEU A 487 27.69 -14.79 8.40
CA LEU A 487 28.13 -13.58 7.71
C LEU A 487 28.49 -13.95 6.26
N ILE A 488 27.68 -13.50 5.31
CA ILE A 488 27.84 -13.86 3.88
C ILE A 488 28.40 -12.72 3.03
N GLU A 489 28.18 -11.46 3.41
CA GLU A 489 28.69 -10.30 2.68
C GLU A 489 29.18 -9.19 3.60
N VAL A 490 30.21 -8.45 3.17
CA VAL A 490 30.79 -7.30 3.87
C VAL A 490 30.91 -6.12 2.89
N ALA A 491 30.55 -4.92 3.33
CA ALA A 491 30.62 -3.72 2.50
C ALA A 491 32.09 -3.34 2.20
N PRO A 492 32.38 -2.77 1.00
CA PRO A 492 33.70 -2.23 0.71
C PRO A 492 34.10 -1.16 1.74
N GLY A 493 35.30 -1.29 2.30
CA GLY A 493 35.83 -0.38 3.33
C GLY A 493 35.62 -0.83 4.78
N ILE A 494 34.88 -1.91 5.01
CA ILE A 494 34.57 -2.45 6.33
C ILE A 494 35.52 -3.60 6.70
N ASP A 495 36.02 -3.57 7.94
CA ASP A 495 36.85 -4.62 8.52
C ASP A 495 36.01 -5.53 9.44
N ILE A 496 36.15 -6.85 9.31
CA ILE A 496 35.31 -7.81 10.03
C ILE A 496 35.52 -7.74 11.55
N GLU A 497 36.77 -7.66 12.02
CA GLU A 497 37.04 -7.69 13.45
C GLU A 497 36.70 -6.33 14.09
N ARG A 498 37.10 -5.22 13.46
CA ARG A 498 36.89 -3.86 13.97
C ARG A 498 35.45 -3.39 13.86
N ASP A 499 34.82 -3.56 12.71
CA ASP A 499 33.55 -2.88 12.40
C ASP A 499 32.33 -3.79 12.50
N ILE A 500 32.51 -5.11 12.61
CA ILE A 500 31.41 -6.07 12.77
C ILE A 500 31.51 -6.73 14.15
N LEU A 501 32.55 -7.53 14.39
CA LEU A 501 32.64 -8.38 15.58
C LEU A 501 32.78 -7.58 16.88
N ALA A 502 33.49 -6.45 16.87
CA ALA A 502 33.58 -5.57 18.03
C ALA A 502 32.24 -4.92 18.44
N HIS A 503 31.21 -5.02 17.59
CA HIS A 503 29.89 -4.41 17.78
C HIS A 503 28.75 -5.44 17.87
N MET A 504 29.10 -6.71 18.10
CA MET A 504 28.16 -7.81 18.37
C MET A 504 28.45 -8.41 19.75
N GLU A 505 27.39 -8.80 20.47
CA GLU A 505 27.52 -9.52 21.74
C GLU A 505 27.66 -11.05 21.55
N PHE A 506 27.65 -11.52 20.30
CA PHE A 506 27.87 -12.91 19.93
C PHE A 506 28.67 -13.01 18.63
N ARG A 507 29.33 -14.16 18.41
CA ARG A 507 30.11 -14.40 17.17
C ARG A 507 29.24 -15.15 16.15
N PRO A 508 28.98 -14.59 14.96
CA PRO A 508 28.30 -15.30 13.87
C PRO A 508 29.25 -16.34 13.25
N ILE A 509 28.68 -17.22 12.42
CA ILE A 509 29.47 -18.12 11.58
C ILE A 509 30.17 -17.30 10.51
N ILE A 510 31.50 -17.45 10.40
CA ILE A 510 32.32 -16.78 9.38
C ILE A 510 33.08 -17.85 8.63
N ARG A 511 32.74 -18.03 7.36
CA ARG A 511 33.47 -18.89 6.42
C ARG A 511 34.28 -18.02 5.47
N GLN A 512 33.70 -17.68 4.32
CA GLN A 512 34.32 -16.82 3.31
C GLN A 512 33.31 -15.77 2.85
N PRO A 513 33.06 -14.72 3.65
CA PRO A 513 32.17 -13.65 3.24
C PRO A 513 32.75 -12.96 2.01
N ARG A 514 31.89 -12.68 1.03
CA ARG A 514 32.26 -11.91 -0.16
C ARG A 514 32.09 -10.41 0.09
N GLU A 515 32.72 -9.60 -0.74
CA GLU A 515 32.43 -8.17 -0.73
C GLU A 515 31.02 -7.91 -1.32
N MET A 516 30.26 -6.98 -0.75
CA MET A 516 28.97 -6.53 -1.30
C MET A 516 29.19 -5.90 -2.67
N ALA A 517 28.22 -6.05 -3.58
CA ALA A 517 28.35 -5.58 -4.95
C ALA A 517 28.64 -4.07 -5.02
N ALA A 518 29.74 -3.69 -5.69
CA ALA A 518 30.22 -2.31 -5.76
C ALA A 518 29.16 -1.31 -6.31
N VAL A 519 28.27 -1.77 -7.19
CA VAL A 519 27.17 -0.97 -7.76
C VAL A 519 26.21 -0.41 -6.70
N ILE A 520 26.09 -1.07 -5.54
CA ILE A 520 25.26 -0.61 -4.42
C ILE A 520 25.77 0.75 -3.89
N PHE A 521 27.09 0.95 -3.91
CA PHE A 521 27.81 2.10 -3.35
C PHE A 521 28.15 3.17 -4.38
N ALA A 522 27.65 3.04 -5.61
CA ALA A 522 27.86 4.02 -6.68
C ALA A 522 26.67 4.97 -6.83
N ASP A 523 26.93 6.23 -7.18
CA ASP A 523 25.86 7.16 -7.58
C ASP A 523 25.19 6.73 -8.89
N GLY A 524 23.89 7.02 -9.02
CA GLY A 524 23.08 6.63 -10.18
C GLY A 524 22.49 5.22 -10.08
N PRO A 525 21.68 4.79 -11.08
CA PRO A 525 20.95 3.52 -11.04
C PRO A 525 21.87 2.30 -11.17
N MET A 526 21.45 1.18 -10.59
CA MET A 526 22.11 -0.12 -10.67
C MET A 526 21.77 -0.88 -11.96
N ASN A 527 20.81 -0.40 -12.74
CA ASN A 527 20.27 -1.05 -13.95
C ASN A 527 19.63 -2.41 -13.64
N LEU A 528 18.79 -2.44 -12.60
CA LEU A 528 18.10 -3.68 -12.19
C LEU A 528 17.13 -4.21 -13.24
N ASP A 529 16.61 -3.36 -14.12
CA ASP A 529 15.76 -3.75 -15.25
C ASP A 529 16.46 -4.75 -16.18
N GLN A 530 17.74 -4.52 -16.49
CA GLN A 530 18.58 -5.42 -17.29
C GLN A 530 18.88 -6.71 -16.52
N LEU A 531 19.25 -6.59 -15.24
CA LEU A 531 19.53 -7.74 -14.38
C LEU A 531 18.33 -8.70 -14.26
N LEU A 532 17.13 -8.15 -14.06
CA LEU A 532 15.89 -8.93 -14.00
C LEU A 532 15.60 -9.65 -15.32
N LEU A 533 15.84 -8.98 -16.45
CA LEU A 533 15.67 -9.59 -17.76
C LEU A 533 16.69 -10.70 -18.01
N GLU A 534 17.97 -10.46 -17.70
CA GLU A 534 19.03 -11.46 -17.83
C GLU A 534 18.73 -12.68 -16.97
N ARG A 535 18.27 -12.49 -15.73
CA ARG A 535 17.81 -13.59 -14.86
C ARG A 535 16.70 -14.39 -15.51
N LEU A 536 15.65 -13.73 -15.99
CA LEU A 536 14.53 -14.39 -16.66
C LEU A 536 14.98 -15.20 -17.89
N LEU A 537 15.93 -14.68 -18.68
CA LEU A 537 16.46 -15.37 -19.85
C LEU A 537 17.41 -16.53 -19.49
N SER A 538 18.16 -16.39 -18.40
CA SER A 538 19.14 -17.39 -17.93
C SER A 538 18.53 -18.54 -17.13
N GLU A 539 17.49 -18.27 -16.33
CA GLU A 539 16.76 -19.28 -15.56
C GLU A 539 15.79 -20.07 -16.47
N GLY A 540 15.59 -19.64 -17.71
CA GLY A 540 14.64 -20.23 -18.65
C GLY A 540 13.19 -20.06 -18.20
N ILE A 541 12.24 -20.37 -19.08
CA ILE A 541 10.86 -20.68 -18.66
C ILE A 541 10.84 -22.14 -18.21
N ASP A 542 11.75 -22.52 -17.30
CA ASP A 542 11.86 -23.91 -16.85
C ASP A 542 11.06 -24.11 -15.56
N PHE A 543 10.20 -25.12 -15.61
CA PHE A 543 9.42 -25.61 -14.48
C PHE A 543 10.36 -26.36 -13.53
N ASP A 544 10.67 -25.76 -12.39
CA ASP A 544 11.34 -26.44 -11.29
C ASP A 544 10.29 -27.24 -10.50
N ALA A 545 10.44 -28.57 -10.44
CA ALA A 545 9.52 -29.45 -9.74
C ALA A 545 9.85 -29.59 -8.24
N GLU A 546 11.08 -29.23 -7.81
CA GLU A 546 11.53 -29.31 -6.42
C GLU A 546 11.38 -27.97 -5.69
N ARG A 547 11.51 -26.85 -6.39
CA ARG A 547 11.01 -25.55 -5.92
C ARG A 547 9.57 -25.43 -6.40
N SER A 548 8.59 -25.42 -5.51
CA SER A 548 7.19 -25.15 -5.88
C SER A 548 7.03 -23.75 -6.52
N THR A 549 7.36 -23.60 -7.80
CA THR A 549 7.18 -22.40 -8.61
C THR A 549 5.96 -22.61 -9.48
N ARG A 550 4.89 -21.87 -9.19
CA ARG A 550 3.84 -21.64 -10.18
C ARG A 550 4.50 -20.94 -11.39
N PRO A 551 4.10 -21.28 -12.62
CA PRO A 551 4.54 -20.53 -13.79
C PRO A 551 4.13 -19.06 -13.66
N ALA A 552 4.94 -18.17 -14.23
CA ALA A 552 4.54 -16.80 -14.51
C ALA A 552 3.12 -16.82 -15.10
N ARG A 553 2.16 -16.17 -14.43
CA ARG A 553 0.78 -16.01 -14.92
C ARG A 553 0.76 -15.05 -16.11
N TYR A 554 1.30 -15.48 -17.23
CA TYR A 554 0.98 -14.97 -18.55
C TYR A 554 0.99 -16.16 -19.49
N GLY A 555 -0.15 -16.87 -19.54
CA GLY A 555 -0.39 -17.88 -20.57
C GLY A 555 -0.49 -17.18 -21.93
N LEU A 556 0.61 -17.19 -22.69
CA LEU A 556 0.53 -17.22 -24.14
C LEU A 556 0.47 -18.70 -24.52
N ASP A 557 -0.74 -19.24 -24.58
CA ASP A 557 -0.97 -20.54 -25.20
C ASP A 557 -0.65 -20.40 -26.69
N ALA A 558 0.51 -20.92 -27.10
CA ALA A 558 0.97 -21.00 -28.48
C ALA A 558 0.21 -22.06 -29.31
N GLY A 559 -1.10 -22.22 -29.05
CA GLY A 559 -1.92 -23.32 -29.58
C GLY A 559 -3.02 -22.91 -30.57
N ASN A 560 -3.30 -21.63 -30.78
CA ASN A 560 -4.31 -21.17 -31.74
C ASN A 560 -3.91 -19.84 -32.41
N LEU A 561 -2.84 -19.87 -33.20
CA LEU A 561 -2.63 -18.87 -34.25
C LEU A 561 -3.61 -19.19 -35.40
N VAL A 562 -4.85 -18.73 -35.26
CA VAL A 562 -5.70 -18.52 -36.43
C VAL A 562 -5.06 -17.40 -37.23
N THR A 563 -4.47 -17.74 -38.37
CA THR A 563 -3.99 -16.76 -39.35
C THR A 563 -5.20 -15.96 -39.87
N PRO A 564 -5.27 -14.64 -39.67
CA PRO A 564 -6.24 -13.84 -40.40
C PRO A 564 -5.74 -13.70 -41.83
N SER A 565 -6.47 -14.26 -42.78
CA SER A 565 -6.32 -13.95 -44.20
C SER A 565 -6.76 -12.50 -44.44
N PHE A 566 -5.80 -11.59 -44.46
CA PHE A 566 -6.03 -10.22 -44.94
C PHE A 566 -6.00 -10.20 -46.47
N GLU A 567 -7.04 -10.77 -47.10
CA GLU A 567 -7.39 -10.48 -48.50
C GLU A 567 -8.53 -9.46 -48.53
N GLU A 568 -8.33 -8.26 -47.99
CA GLU A 568 -9.20 -7.13 -48.30
C GLU A 568 -8.41 -5.82 -48.08
N LYS A 569 -8.14 -5.10 -49.17
CA LYS A 569 -7.67 -3.71 -49.08
C LYS A 569 -8.78 -2.89 -48.40
N PRO A 570 -8.51 -2.21 -47.28
CA PRO A 570 -9.50 -1.31 -46.70
C PRO A 570 -9.77 -0.18 -47.69
N THR A 571 -10.99 -0.11 -48.20
CA THR A 571 -11.49 1.05 -48.92
C THR A 571 -11.73 2.18 -47.91
N MET A 572 -11.21 3.37 -48.24
CA MET A 572 -11.26 4.54 -47.36
C MET A 572 -12.71 4.96 -47.05
N PRO A 573 -13.04 5.34 -45.81
CA PRO A 573 -14.13 6.25 -45.56
C PRO A 573 -13.72 7.62 -46.11
N THR A 574 -14.46 8.15 -47.09
CA THR A 574 -14.34 9.54 -47.51
C THR A 574 -14.51 10.45 -46.28
N SER A 575 -13.44 11.14 -45.89
CA SER A 575 -13.49 12.17 -44.85
C SER A 575 -14.53 13.21 -45.25
N GLN A 576 -15.63 13.31 -44.51
CA GLN A 576 -16.49 14.47 -44.59
C GLN A 576 -15.70 15.64 -43.99
N THR A 577 -15.09 16.43 -44.88
CA THR A 577 -14.59 17.75 -44.53
C THR A 577 -15.81 18.56 -44.04
N PRO A 578 -15.78 19.16 -42.84
CA PRO A 578 -16.89 19.99 -42.40
C PRO A 578 -17.09 21.12 -43.40
N ASP A 579 -18.33 21.30 -43.88
CA ASP A 579 -18.68 22.32 -44.85
C ASP A 579 -18.51 23.71 -44.22
N ILE A 580 -17.39 24.35 -44.58
CA ILE A 580 -17.00 25.70 -44.15
C ILE A 580 -18.11 26.72 -44.46
N GLN A 581 -18.91 26.49 -45.52
CA GLN A 581 -20.00 27.37 -45.89
C GLN A 581 -21.14 27.33 -44.85
N THR A 582 -21.48 26.14 -44.37
CA THR A 582 -22.52 25.92 -43.35
C THR A 582 -22.14 26.54 -42.00
N LEU A 583 -20.88 26.40 -41.58
CA LEU A 583 -20.38 26.99 -40.34
C LEU A 583 -20.32 28.53 -40.41
N THR A 584 -19.92 29.06 -41.57
CA THR A 584 -19.88 30.52 -41.83
C THR A 584 -21.28 31.13 -41.75
N ASN A 585 -22.30 30.43 -42.27
CA ASN A 585 -23.69 30.87 -42.21
C ASN A 585 -24.22 30.89 -40.77
N GLN A 586 -23.91 29.89 -39.95
CA GLN A 586 -24.30 29.83 -38.54
C GLN A 586 -23.66 30.95 -37.70
N ILE A 587 -22.40 31.28 -37.97
CA ILE A 587 -21.69 32.38 -37.28
C ILE A 587 -22.28 33.73 -37.68
N ASN A 588 -22.62 33.93 -38.97
CA ASN A 588 -23.28 35.15 -39.43
C ASN A 588 -24.69 35.33 -38.81
N GLU A 589 -25.47 34.26 -38.65
CA GLU A 589 -26.75 34.29 -37.93
C GLU A 589 -26.59 34.62 -36.44
N MET A 590 -25.51 34.15 -35.82
CA MET A 590 -25.21 34.40 -34.40
C MET A 590 -24.75 35.85 -34.17
N LEU A 591 -23.93 36.40 -35.08
CA LEU A 591 -23.47 37.80 -35.05
C LEU A 591 -24.60 38.79 -35.36
N ALA A 592 -25.55 38.43 -36.23
CA ALA A 592 -26.75 39.25 -36.48
C ALA A 592 -27.66 39.35 -35.24
N LYS A 593 -27.61 38.38 -34.33
CA LYS A 593 -28.41 38.36 -33.09
C LYS A 593 -27.78 39.13 -31.93
N PHE A 594 -26.46 39.31 -31.92
CA PHE A 594 -25.74 40.04 -30.87
C PHE A 594 -25.10 41.29 -31.47
N ASN A 595 -25.83 42.41 -31.42
CA ASN A 595 -25.36 43.72 -31.86
C ASN A 595 -24.20 44.21 -30.96
N MET A 596 -22.99 43.67 -31.16
CA MET A 596 -21.77 44.07 -30.44
C MET A 596 -21.19 45.34 -31.08
N PRO A 597 -21.21 46.50 -30.41
CA PRO A 597 -20.63 47.72 -30.96
C PRO A 597 -19.10 47.61 -31.01
N GLY A 598 -18.51 47.83 -32.18
CA GLY A 598 -17.05 47.97 -32.35
C GLY A 598 -16.27 46.73 -32.84
N ALA A 599 -16.91 45.60 -33.10
CA ALA A 599 -16.25 44.42 -33.68
C ALA A 599 -16.46 44.35 -35.20
N ASP A 600 -15.40 44.25 -36.01
CA ASP A 600 -15.49 43.94 -37.45
C ASP A 600 -15.83 42.44 -37.62
N PRO A 601 -17.06 42.09 -38.05
CA PRO A 601 -17.49 40.70 -38.19
C PRO A 601 -16.64 39.93 -39.21
N ALA A 602 -16.17 40.62 -40.26
CA ALA A 602 -15.32 40.01 -41.28
C ALA A 602 -13.92 39.70 -40.73
N ALA A 603 -13.40 40.49 -39.79
CA ALA A 603 -12.15 40.19 -39.10
C ALA A 603 -12.29 38.98 -38.17
N LEU A 604 -13.40 38.86 -37.44
CA LEU A 604 -13.66 37.75 -36.53
C LEU A 604 -13.74 36.41 -37.28
N VAL A 605 -14.48 36.38 -38.40
CA VAL A 605 -14.59 35.20 -39.26
C VAL A 605 -13.23 34.81 -39.86
N ARG A 606 -12.40 35.78 -40.29
CA ARG A 606 -11.03 35.54 -40.79
C ARG A 606 -10.08 35.02 -39.71
N GLU A 607 -10.25 35.40 -38.44
CA GLU A 607 -9.45 34.85 -37.34
C GLU A 607 -9.89 33.45 -36.95
N GLN A 608 -11.19 33.19 -36.93
CA GLN A 608 -11.73 31.85 -36.64
C GLN A 608 -11.34 30.84 -37.73
N ALA A 609 -11.34 31.26 -39.00
CA ALA A 609 -10.83 30.45 -40.11
C ALA A 609 -9.35 30.05 -39.93
N ARG A 610 -8.50 30.98 -39.49
CA ARG A 610 -7.07 30.71 -39.20
C ARG A 610 -6.87 29.78 -38.00
N ASN A 611 -7.73 29.86 -36.98
CA ASN A 611 -7.71 28.92 -35.85
C ASN A 611 -8.07 27.49 -36.29
N ILE A 612 -9.10 27.35 -37.13
CA ILE A 612 -9.53 26.07 -37.68
C ILE A 612 -8.43 25.48 -38.58
N GLU A 613 -7.79 26.29 -39.40
CA GLU A 613 -6.70 25.86 -40.27
C GLU A 613 -5.47 25.40 -39.46
N ALA A 614 -5.09 26.14 -38.41
CA ALA A 614 -3.99 25.73 -37.52
C ALA A 614 -4.29 24.42 -36.78
N PHE A 615 -5.53 24.22 -36.35
CA PHE A 615 -5.98 22.97 -35.74
C PHE A 615 -6.00 21.81 -36.74
N ALA A 616 -6.45 22.05 -37.97
CA ALA A 616 -6.40 21.07 -39.05
C ALA A 616 -4.95 20.67 -39.39
N GLN A 617 -4.02 21.63 -39.44
CA GLN A 617 -2.59 21.37 -39.65
C GLN A 617 -1.97 20.58 -38.49
N ALA A 618 -2.27 20.94 -37.24
CA ALA A 618 -1.81 20.20 -36.06
C ALA A 618 -2.32 18.76 -36.05
N THR A 619 -3.59 18.56 -36.43
CA THR A 619 -4.21 17.23 -36.55
C THR A 619 -3.59 16.43 -37.70
N GLN A 620 -3.31 17.07 -38.84
CA GLN A 620 -2.63 16.42 -39.97
C GLN A 620 -1.20 16.01 -39.64
N VAL A 621 -0.44 16.83 -38.89
CA VAL A 621 0.91 16.52 -38.43
C VAL A 621 0.90 15.38 -37.40
N ALA A 622 -0.05 15.40 -36.46
CA ALA A 622 -0.23 14.32 -35.50
C ALA A 622 -0.57 12.99 -36.20
N ASN A 623 -1.49 13.01 -37.17
CA ASN A 623 -1.87 11.82 -37.95
C ASN A 623 -0.70 11.30 -38.79
N LYS A 624 0.07 12.18 -39.49
CA LYS A 624 1.29 11.77 -40.20
C LYS A 624 2.33 11.15 -39.26
N GLY A 625 2.48 11.69 -38.04
CA GLY A 625 3.34 11.11 -37.02
C GLY A 625 2.88 9.71 -36.58
N ALA A 626 1.57 9.52 -36.38
CA ALA A 626 0.99 8.22 -36.05
C ALA A 626 1.21 7.20 -37.17
N TYR A 627 1.05 7.58 -38.44
CA TYR A 627 1.35 6.69 -39.57
C TYR A 627 2.82 6.31 -39.65
N GLY A 628 3.75 7.25 -39.40
CA GLY A 628 5.19 6.95 -39.37
C GLY A 628 5.56 5.99 -38.25
N VAL A 629 4.91 6.09 -37.08
CA VAL A 629 5.08 5.13 -35.97
C VAL A 629 4.61 3.73 -36.38
N VAL A 630 3.44 3.61 -37.02
CA VAL A 630 2.90 2.31 -37.48
C VAL A 630 3.81 1.68 -38.54
N GLU A 631 4.30 2.47 -39.49
CA GLU A 631 5.21 1.98 -40.55
C GLU A 631 6.53 1.49 -39.95
N LYS A 632 7.11 2.24 -39.00
CA LYS A 632 8.34 1.84 -38.31
C LYS A 632 8.13 0.59 -37.44
N GLN A 633 6.98 0.49 -36.77
CA GLN A 633 6.60 -0.67 -35.99
C GLN A 633 6.47 -1.93 -36.87
N LEU A 634 5.94 -1.80 -38.08
CA LEU A 634 5.84 -2.89 -39.05
C LEU A 634 7.23 -3.32 -39.59
N GLU A 635 8.12 -2.35 -39.84
CA GLU A 635 9.50 -2.60 -40.27
C GLU A 635 10.29 -3.38 -39.21
N LEU A 636 10.25 -2.91 -37.96
CA LEU A 636 10.91 -3.54 -36.82
C LEU A 636 10.35 -4.92 -36.51
N PHE A 637 9.02 -5.08 -36.61
CA PHE A 637 8.37 -6.38 -36.45
C PHE A 637 8.85 -7.39 -37.48
N ARG A 638 8.99 -6.98 -38.76
CA ARG A 638 9.55 -7.83 -39.81
C ARG A 638 11.01 -8.20 -39.54
N ALA A 639 11.83 -7.24 -39.14
CA ALA A 639 13.24 -7.49 -38.81
C ALA A 639 13.39 -8.49 -37.64
N ALA A 640 12.63 -8.30 -36.56
CA ALA A 640 12.66 -9.18 -35.39
C ALA A 640 12.08 -10.57 -35.71
N SER A 641 11.00 -10.63 -36.49
CA SER A 641 10.37 -11.90 -36.90
C SER A 641 11.26 -12.73 -37.82
N SER A 642 12.00 -12.11 -38.74
CA SER A 642 12.98 -12.83 -39.57
C SER A 642 14.07 -13.47 -38.74
N GLN A 643 14.57 -12.81 -37.69
CA GLN A 643 15.58 -13.40 -36.80
C GLN A 643 15.01 -14.52 -35.92
N LEU A 644 13.80 -14.36 -35.42
CA LEU A 644 13.08 -15.41 -34.69
C LEU A 644 12.79 -16.64 -35.56
N LEU A 645 12.39 -16.45 -36.83
CA LEU A 645 12.15 -17.56 -37.76
C LEU A 645 13.42 -18.37 -38.03
N MET A 646 14.59 -17.73 -38.14
CA MET A 646 15.88 -18.43 -38.28
C MET A 646 16.20 -19.32 -37.06
N MET A 647 15.71 -18.99 -35.86
CA MET A 647 15.86 -19.83 -34.67
C MET A 647 15.01 -21.12 -34.74
N PHE A 648 13.91 -21.11 -35.49
CA PHE A 648 12.99 -22.23 -35.63
C PHE A 648 13.23 -23.10 -36.87
N GLU A 649 13.80 -22.53 -37.94
CA GLU A 649 14.10 -23.28 -39.17
C GLU A 649 15.33 -24.18 -39.04
N ASP A 650 16.33 -23.80 -38.23
CA ASP A 650 17.57 -24.57 -38.10
C ASP A 650 17.64 -25.34 -36.77
N ALA A 651 17.10 -26.56 -36.80
CA ALA A 651 17.09 -27.47 -35.64
C ALA A 651 18.51 -27.87 -35.15
N ALA A 652 19.57 -27.57 -35.92
CA ALA A 652 20.95 -27.91 -35.59
C ALA A 652 21.70 -26.83 -34.77
N LEU A 653 21.12 -25.65 -34.55
CA LEU A 653 21.75 -24.56 -33.79
C LEU A 653 22.03 -24.96 -32.34
N ALA A 654 23.26 -24.73 -31.85
CA ALA A 654 23.64 -24.97 -30.46
C ALA A 654 22.95 -23.97 -29.50
N PRO A 655 22.74 -24.31 -28.20
CA PRO A 655 22.05 -23.43 -27.25
C PRO A 655 22.65 -22.03 -27.13
N LYS A 656 23.98 -21.92 -27.24
CA LYS A 656 24.70 -20.63 -27.19
C LYS A 656 24.40 -19.73 -28.40
N GLU A 657 24.33 -20.31 -29.59
CA GLU A 657 24.04 -19.59 -30.84
C GLU A 657 22.57 -19.13 -30.88
N ARG A 658 21.65 -19.94 -30.34
CA ARG A 658 20.24 -19.54 -30.13
C ARG A 658 20.13 -18.36 -29.16
N GLY A 659 20.93 -18.36 -28.09
CA GLY A 659 21.01 -17.25 -27.13
C GLY A 659 21.53 -15.95 -27.76
N GLU A 660 22.54 -16.03 -28.64
CA GLU A 660 23.08 -14.86 -29.35
C GLU A 660 22.07 -14.27 -30.35
N LEU A 661 21.35 -15.12 -31.09
CA LEU A 661 20.26 -14.69 -31.99
C LEU A 661 19.09 -14.05 -31.23
N ALA A 662 18.70 -14.62 -30.09
CA ALA A 662 17.67 -14.04 -29.22
C ALA A 662 18.08 -12.66 -28.67
N LYS A 663 19.35 -12.52 -28.28
CA LYS A 663 19.92 -11.23 -27.85
C LYS A 663 19.87 -10.19 -28.96
N GLN A 664 20.25 -10.55 -30.18
CA GLN A 664 20.19 -9.64 -31.33
C GLN A 664 18.76 -9.22 -31.68
N ALA A 665 17.80 -10.15 -31.68
CA ALA A 665 16.39 -9.85 -31.93
C ALA A 665 15.82 -8.89 -30.88
N TYR A 666 16.24 -9.04 -29.62
CA TYR A 666 15.87 -8.14 -28.55
C TYR A 666 16.54 -6.76 -28.67
N GLU A 667 17.82 -6.69 -29.04
CA GLU A 667 18.50 -5.41 -29.31
C GLU A 667 17.81 -4.62 -30.42
N VAL A 668 17.40 -5.28 -31.51
CA VAL A 668 16.60 -4.67 -32.59
C VAL A 668 15.26 -4.15 -32.07
N ALA A 669 14.57 -4.92 -31.23
CA ALA A 669 13.31 -4.49 -30.62
C ALA A 669 13.49 -3.30 -29.65
N LEU A 670 14.57 -3.27 -28.87
CA LEU A 670 14.87 -2.21 -27.91
C LEU A 670 15.26 -0.90 -28.60
N ILE A 671 16.15 -0.97 -29.60
CA ILE A 671 16.51 0.16 -30.46
C ILE A 671 15.25 0.69 -31.16
N GLY A 672 14.45 -0.23 -31.71
CA GLY A 672 13.19 0.09 -32.35
C GLY A 672 12.18 0.80 -31.44
N SER A 673 12.05 0.34 -30.20
CA SER A 673 11.17 0.96 -29.20
C SER A 673 11.62 2.39 -28.85
N ARG A 674 12.93 2.63 -28.72
CA ARG A 674 13.50 3.97 -28.49
C ARG A 674 13.25 4.88 -29.69
N GLU A 675 13.41 4.39 -30.92
CA GLU A 675 13.12 5.14 -32.14
C GLU A 675 11.62 5.48 -32.26
N ILE A 676 10.73 4.51 -32.04
CA ILE A 676 9.27 4.73 -32.03
C ILE A 676 8.89 5.77 -30.98
N THR A 677 9.45 5.68 -29.77
CA THR A 677 9.21 6.64 -28.70
C THR A 677 9.69 8.04 -29.10
N SER A 678 10.89 8.15 -29.67
CA SER A 678 11.43 9.41 -30.18
C SER A 678 10.55 10.01 -31.28
N MET A 679 10.06 9.19 -32.21
CA MET A 679 9.15 9.61 -33.29
C MET A 679 7.80 10.10 -32.73
N ALA A 680 7.23 9.40 -31.76
CA ALA A 680 5.97 9.79 -31.10
C ALA A 680 6.12 11.10 -30.30
N VAL A 681 7.24 11.27 -29.59
CA VAL A 681 7.58 12.51 -28.87
C VAL A 681 7.75 13.66 -29.86
N LYS A 682 8.54 13.48 -30.92
CA LYS A 682 8.79 14.52 -31.93
C LYS A 682 7.52 14.92 -32.69
N ALA A 683 6.64 13.98 -33.00
CA ALA A 683 5.34 14.25 -33.60
C ALA A 683 4.45 15.09 -32.67
N SER A 684 4.42 14.75 -31.38
CA SER A 684 3.69 15.48 -30.35
C SER A 684 4.25 16.88 -30.14
N GLU A 685 5.58 17.03 -30.09
CA GLU A 685 6.27 18.33 -29.98
C GLU A 685 5.97 19.23 -31.17
N ASN A 686 6.00 18.70 -32.40
CA ASN A 686 5.68 19.46 -33.61
C ASN A 686 4.21 19.93 -33.63
N ALA A 687 3.27 19.05 -33.26
CA ALA A 687 1.87 19.42 -33.14
C ALA A 687 1.67 20.49 -32.05
N PHE A 688 2.34 20.35 -30.92
CA PHE A 688 2.28 21.30 -29.81
C PHE A 688 2.93 22.65 -30.17
N ALA A 689 3.99 22.66 -30.98
CA ALA A 689 4.65 23.87 -31.46
C ALA A 689 3.71 24.71 -32.37
N ILE A 690 2.91 24.06 -33.21
CA ILE A 690 1.89 24.71 -34.05
C ILE A 690 0.83 25.38 -33.16
N THR A 691 0.30 24.65 -32.18
CA THR A 691 -0.70 25.17 -31.23
C THR A 691 -0.15 26.31 -30.37
N ARG A 692 1.10 26.18 -29.89
CA ARG A 692 1.78 27.19 -29.07
C ARG A 692 2.05 28.47 -29.86
N LYS A 693 2.54 28.35 -31.10
CA LYS A 693 2.73 29.49 -32.00
C LYS A 693 1.41 30.24 -32.19
N ARG A 694 0.31 29.50 -32.41
CA ARG A 694 -1.01 30.10 -32.59
C ARG A 694 -1.52 30.79 -31.32
N MET A 695 -1.36 30.18 -30.16
CA MET A 695 -1.68 30.83 -28.88
C MET A 695 -0.89 32.13 -28.68
N THR A 696 0.40 32.13 -29.04
CA THR A 696 1.25 33.32 -28.95
C THR A 696 0.75 34.45 -29.86
N GLU A 697 0.38 34.13 -31.10
CA GLU A 697 -0.20 35.08 -32.04
C GLU A 697 -1.54 35.65 -31.52
N ILE A 698 -2.40 34.82 -30.94
CA ILE A 698 -3.66 35.25 -30.32
C ILE A 698 -3.39 36.24 -29.16
N PHE A 699 -2.41 35.93 -28.30
CA PHE A 699 -2.03 36.81 -27.19
C PHE A 699 -1.46 38.16 -27.66
N GLU A 700 -0.61 38.18 -28.70
CA GLU A 700 -0.09 39.42 -29.26
C GLU A 700 -1.17 40.28 -29.92
N GLN A 701 -2.15 39.65 -30.58
CA GLN A 701 -3.29 40.33 -31.17
C GLN A 701 -4.20 40.94 -30.09
N PHE A 702 -4.48 40.20 -29.01
CA PHE A 702 -5.20 40.74 -27.85
C PHE A 702 -4.48 41.93 -27.23
N ARG A 703 -3.15 41.86 -27.10
CA ARG A 703 -2.34 42.96 -26.58
C ARG A 703 -2.37 44.20 -27.49
N LYS A 704 -2.35 44.03 -28.81
CA LYS A 704 -2.49 45.13 -29.79
C LYS A 704 -3.89 45.74 -29.78
N ALA A 705 -4.94 44.93 -29.67
CA ALA A 705 -6.32 45.43 -29.52
C ALA A 705 -6.50 46.22 -28.21
N ALA A 706 -5.91 45.77 -27.11
CA ALA A 706 -5.95 46.45 -25.81
C ALA A 706 -5.15 47.76 -25.74
N THR A 707 -4.22 48.00 -26.67
CA THR A 707 -3.44 49.26 -26.73
C THR A 707 -4.08 50.32 -27.62
N ILE A 708 -4.94 49.95 -28.56
CA ILE A 708 -5.69 50.89 -29.41
C ILE A 708 -6.84 51.56 -28.63
N GLY A 709 -7.40 50.90 -27.61
CA GLY A 709 -8.47 51.45 -26.76
C GLY A 709 -8.05 52.51 -25.72
N LYS A 710 -6.88 53.15 -25.87
CA LYS A 710 -6.43 54.25 -24.99
C LYS A 710 -6.38 55.64 -25.66
N ASP A 711 -6.56 55.73 -26.98
CA ASP A 711 -6.56 57.00 -27.75
C ASP A 711 -7.87 57.25 -28.53
N THR A 712 -8.98 56.69 -28.05
CA THR A 712 -10.37 57.04 -28.41
C THR A 712 -11.21 57.06 -27.16
#